data_AF-A0A839Q7X5-F1
#
_entry.id   AF-A0A839Q7X5-F1
#
_cell.length_a   1.000
_cell.length_b   1.000
_cell.length_c   1.000
_cell.angle_alpha   90.00
_cell.angle_beta   90.00
_cell.angle_gamma   90.00
#
_symmetry.space_group_name_H-M   'P 1'
#
loop_
_entity.id
_entity.type
_entity.pdbx_description
1 polymer ?
#
loop_
_entity_poly.entity_id
_entity_poly.type
_entity_poly.pdbx_seq_one_letter_code
_entity_poly.pdbx_strand_id
1 'polypeptide(L)'
;MDGIEDGIEDGGVDGGEDGIEETGGAQDADGDAGSAPDDADDNPGAAEPVNGEPRDPATSPTITPSTEPEPEPELESASTSEAIAAQESKGSLRGAAASADPGVIEEEGVVSTAPEEIAAVVGASAMASRTTLRDSDIASSAVTPGSTVPTPPAVRPVNPVVGFVGLVNGIVTSLLDPFLEPAPSTPNPLTPLVWAVLGWVRRQFFNEAPTITYNPNTTGQTGQTLTGNLGAVDAEGDALTYVISKGPKHGTVTIDQATGDFTYTPDDINYTAVQTDSFTVTVSDGKVNVLSFLGQPHRATSVIDVGVLSPSIERTIVAMPEGIVNPQNPRYTSDGQSLLFHAQPTFEPGAPRPRRELYQINIDGTGIQCLTCGVTAYNPAGAAIPNDLGKMTPFEDGSGRVLVETGDNIWSVFEPVGFQGATEAKLVAITPPPTRAGTIVPAADRTREMRISPDGTHVVFTQIQLVPKDQPGAQPPGDYLIAAVPIVAGITRGAMNYELTDPRVIYYTGEAKQWTADGQGVIILGGFADAGNVDDILVDIATGQVTRLTGNLDYDEDTDLSPNGRWLAIGSAHGLDALTPMSRIVRPSFLPALIQGSLYEAYAKGVNVTNQEWLVAVEDDLKRENGLPLFVSDDPSTPEFEGDGYTARSMPSWNHDGTAVTFYERLAGTDSSLPLTRIVIANLKYTTSVGVAEIKATPDATWATKLSEYVPAAPEVPPTGTYAGKNGGTATVSETSYVVDPNGPRPRTHTVRTVTYVDYVNEAGMILNGTEWTDTTGSQNLIRYVADIEVTGAHTGSLTGDVLINKTSRSIAPTPSSVTGGAVGTQITSVLDGDVLVLLDPERIEDAKAGV
;
A
#
# COMPACT_ATOMS: atom_id res chain seq x y z
N MET A 1 45.35 -17.67 -31.53
CA MET A 1 46.10 -18.29 -32.62
C MET A 1 45.18 -19.31 -33.24
N ASP A 2 44.62 -18.92 -34.39
CA ASP A 2 44.33 -19.68 -35.62
C ASP A 2 43.87 -21.15 -35.52
N GLY A 3 42.78 -21.48 -36.24
CA GLY A 3 42.17 -22.82 -36.31
C GLY A 3 40.66 -22.74 -36.01
N ILE A 4 39.77 -22.32 -36.93
CA ILE A 4 39.36 -22.96 -38.21
C ILE A 4 38.80 -24.38 -37.98
N GLU A 5 37.67 -24.83 -38.55
CA GLU A 5 36.45 -24.27 -39.19
C GLU A 5 35.64 -25.53 -39.62
N ASP A 6 34.34 -25.40 -39.89
CA ASP A 6 33.44 -26.47 -40.38
C ASP A 6 33.24 -27.72 -39.47
N GLY A 7 32.07 -28.36 -39.44
CA GLY A 7 30.80 -28.05 -40.10
C GLY A 7 30.01 -29.33 -40.48
N ILE A 8 28.74 -29.16 -40.88
CA ILE A 8 27.85 -30.17 -41.51
C ILE A 8 27.39 -31.26 -40.51
N GLU A 9 26.10 -31.32 -40.14
CA GLU A 9 24.98 -32.06 -40.79
C GLU A 9 25.27 -33.59 -40.95
N ASP A 10 24.32 -34.52 -40.90
CA ASP A 10 22.85 -34.44 -40.94
C ASP A 10 22.21 -35.67 -40.24
N GLY A 11 20.96 -35.54 -39.79
CA GLY A 11 20.04 -36.63 -39.41
C GLY A 11 20.38 -37.50 -38.17
N GLY A 12 19.41 -38.05 -37.42
CA GLY A 12 17.95 -37.84 -37.48
C GLY A 12 17.13 -39.13 -37.36
N VAL A 13 15.98 -39.01 -36.67
CA VAL A 13 14.79 -39.90 -36.70
C VAL A 13 14.89 -41.25 -35.96
N ASP A 14 13.85 -41.49 -35.13
CA ASP A 14 13.41 -42.71 -34.43
C ASP A 14 14.41 -43.46 -33.51
N GLY A 15 13.99 -44.02 -32.37
CA GLY A 15 12.62 -44.12 -31.80
C GLY A 15 12.21 -45.56 -31.56
N GLY A 16 11.41 -45.80 -30.51
CA GLY A 16 10.92 -47.11 -30.10
C GLY A 16 11.31 -47.50 -28.67
N GLU A 17 10.31 -47.83 -27.88
CA GLU A 17 10.40 -48.23 -26.46
C GLU A 17 10.48 -49.77 -26.31
N ASP A 18 10.40 -50.25 -25.07
CA ASP A 18 10.13 -51.63 -24.62
C ASP A 18 11.19 -52.73 -24.86
N GLY A 19 11.37 -53.60 -23.84
CA GLY A 19 12.15 -54.84 -23.99
C GLY A 19 12.80 -55.40 -22.71
N ILE A 20 12.00 -55.86 -21.76
CA ILE A 20 12.44 -56.48 -20.48
C ILE A 20 13.14 -57.86 -20.71
N GLU A 21 13.95 -58.27 -19.72
CA GLU A 21 14.33 -59.65 -19.31
C GLU A 21 15.73 -60.23 -19.67
N GLU A 22 16.51 -60.52 -18.61
CA GLU A 22 17.45 -61.64 -18.34
C GLU A 22 18.39 -62.20 -19.45
N THR A 23 19.71 -62.43 -19.24
CA THR A 23 20.40 -62.96 -18.04
C THR A 23 21.94 -62.86 -18.13
N GLY A 24 22.62 -62.81 -16.97
CA GLY A 24 23.81 -63.64 -16.69
C GLY A 24 25.22 -63.12 -17.02
N GLY A 25 25.95 -62.65 -16.01
CA GLY A 25 27.42 -62.43 -16.05
C GLY A 25 27.97 -61.72 -14.82
N ALA A 26 28.47 -62.46 -13.83
CA ALA A 26 28.82 -61.93 -12.51
C ALA A 26 30.32 -61.61 -12.34
N GLN A 27 30.62 -60.56 -11.54
CA GLN A 27 31.76 -60.57 -10.60
C GLN A 27 31.61 -59.50 -9.50
N ASP A 28 31.15 -59.97 -8.33
CA ASP A 28 31.47 -59.62 -6.93
C ASP A 28 31.84 -58.14 -6.58
N ALA A 29 31.09 -57.39 -5.76
CA ALA A 29 30.64 -57.57 -4.35
C ALA A 29 31.71 -57.17 -3.29
N ASP A 30 31.44 -56.52 -2.15
CA ASP A 30 30.25 -55.88 -1.52
C ASP A 30 30.79 -54.75 -0.56
N GLY A 31 30.05 -53.83 0.10
CA GLY A 31 28.77 -53.88 0.83
C GLY A 31 29.02 -54.21 2.33
N ASP A 32 28.24 -53.78 3.34
CA ASP A 32 27.14 -52.80 3.44
C ASP A 32 26.90 -52.42 4.95
N ALA A 33 26.06 -51.40 5.21
CA ALA A 33 25.28 -51.01 6.39
C ALA A 33 25.52 -51.57 7.83
N GLY A 34 25.23 -50.71 8.83
CA GLY A 34 24.29 -51.12 9.91
C GLY A 34 24.52 -50.67 11.36
N SER A 35 23.53 -49.97 11.93
CA SER A 35 23.07 -50.04 13.33
C SER A 35 23.86 -49.39 14.49
N ALA A 36 23.10 -49.06 15.54
CA ALA A 36 23.50 -48.69 16.91
C ALA A 36 23.04 -49.81 17.91
N PRO A 37 23.15 -49.73 19.26
CA PRO A 37 23.67 -48.65 20.13
C PRO A 37 24.57 -49.12 21.33
N ASP A 38 24.80 -48.20 22.28
CA ASP A 38 25.08 -48.38 23.73
C ASP A 38 26.45 -48.84 24.31
N ASP A 39 26.68 -48.35 25.54
CA ASP A 39 27.55 -48.75 26.67
C ASP A 39 29.11 -48.74 26.65
N ALA A 40 29.64 -47.76 27.41
CA ALA A 40 30.60 -47.84 28.53
C ALA A 40 32.09 -48.29 28.37
N ASP A 41 32.96 -47.59 29.12
CA ASP A 41 34.27 -47.91 29.76
C ASP A 41 35.07 -49.17 29.33
N ASP A 42 36.40 -49.16 29.15
CA ASP A 42 37.41 -48.74 30.15
C ASP A 42 38.83 -48.49 29.52
N ASN A 43 39.82 -48.09 30.33
CA ASN A 43 41.16 -47.61 29.97
C ASN A 43 42.31 -48.58 30.38
N PRO A 44 43.44 -48.63 29.65
CA PRO A 44 44.75 -48.28 30.26
C PRO A 44 45.71 -47.54 29.28
N GLY A 45 46.69 -46.70 29.67
CA GLY A 45 47.53 -46.64 30.88
C GLY A 45 48.87 -47.40 30.68
N ALA A 46 50.10 -46.92 30.93
CA ALA A 46 50.68 -45.65 31.43
C ALA A 46 52.12 -45.48 30.83
N ALA A 47 52.94 -44.43 31.03
CA ALA A 47 53.67 -43.97 32.23
C ALA A 47 54.47 -42.66 31.90
N GLU A 48 54.51 -41.58 32.72
CA GLU A 48 55.28 -41.33 33.98
C GLU A 48 56.81 -41.14 33.78
N PRO A 49 57.49 -40.16 34.44
CA PRO A 49 57.54 -40.05 35.92
C PRO A 49 57.49 -38.65 36.62
N VAL A 50 56.85 -38.62 37.81
CA VAL A 50 57.07 -37.86 39.08
C VAL A 50 58.32 -36.93 39.23
N ASN A 51 58.35 -35.86 40.05
CA ASN A 51 57.67 -35.52 41.34
C ASN A 51 57.68 -33.96 41.58
N GLY A 52 57.17 -33.31 42.64
CA GLY A 52 56.59 -33.74 43.93
C GLY A 52 56.24 -32.54 44.88
N GLU A 53 55.85 -32.81 46.14
CA GLU A 53 55.15 -31.88 47.07
C GLU A 53 55.58 -32.09 48.58
N PRO A 54 54.92 -31.67 49.71
CA PRO A 54 53.72 -30.81 49.97
C PRO A 54 53.86 -29.77 51.15
N ARG A 55 52.80 -29.00 51.49
CA ARG A 55 52.25 -28.76 52.88
C ARG A 55 51.02 -27.80 52.94
N ASP A 56 50.29 -27.85 54.07
CA ASP A 56 48.82 -27.62 54.17
C ASP A 56 48.40 -26.59 55.31
N PRO A 57 47.15 -26.44 55.83
CA PRO A 57 46.26 -25.27 55.60
C PRO A 57 45.71 -24.54 56.87
N ALA A 58 44.92 -23.43 56.72
CA ALA A 58 44.00 -22.91 57.78
C ALA A 58 42.96 -21.78 57.39
N THR A 59 41.66 -22.06 57.59
CA THR A 59 40.55 -21.22 58.19
C THR A 59 40.10 -19.82 57.69
N SER A 60 38.76 -19.60 57.75
CA SER A 60 38.00 -18.34 57.55
C SER A 60 37.65 -17.58 58.86
N PRO A 61 37.06 -16.36 58.79
CA PRO A 61 36.08 -15.88 59.79
C PRO A 61 34.83 -15.13 59.20
N THR A 62 33.96 -14.55 60.07
CA THR A 62 32.51 -14.34 59.80
C THR A 62 31.88 -13.08 60.47
N ILE A 63 31.12 -12.26 59.71
CA ILE A 63 29.91 -11.41 60.02
C ILE A 63 29.85 -10.41 61.25
N THR A 64 29.89 -9.08 60.97
CA THR A 64 29.20 -7.89 61.64
C THR A 64 29.43 -7.61 63.17
N PRO A 65 28.87 -6.54 63.86
CA PRO A 65 27.96 -5.42 63.47
C PRO A 65 28.18 -3.98 64.08
N SER A 66 27.41 -2.99 63.57
CA SER A 66 26.77 -1.79 64.22
C SER A 66 27.50 -0.68 65.02
N THR A 67 27.29 0.61 64.62
CA THR A 67 26.88 1.75 65.51
C THR A 67 26.38 3.02 64.76
N GLU A 68 25.62 3.87 65.47
CA GLU A 68 25.11 5.25 65.14
C GLU A 68 25.84 6.31 66.05
N PRO A 69 25.57 7.67 66.09
CA PRO A 69 24.33 8.42 65.73
C PRO A 69 24.50 9.82 65.04
N GLU A 70 23.37 10.55 64.96
CA GLU A 70 23.05 11.95 64.52
C GLU A 70 23.80 13.13 65.23
N PRO A 71 23.73 14.43 64.79
CA PRO A 71 22.50 15.28 64.84
C PRO A 71 22.29 16.39 63.75
N GLU A 72 21.12 17.08 63.78
CA GLU A 72 20.75 18.29 62.99
C GLU A 72 21.39 19.62 63.50
N PRO A 73 21.08 20.82 62.91
CA PRO A 73 19.89 21.60 63.33
C PRO A 73 19.13 22.45 62.26
N GLU A 74 17.84 22.68 62.52
CA GLU A 74 16.96 23.88 62.31
C GLU A 74 17.11 24.73 61.00
N LEU A 75 16.09 24.83 60.12
CA LEU A 75 14.76 25.49 60.20
C LEU A 75 14.74 27.04 60.02
N GLU A 76 14.13 27.48 58.90
CA GLU A 76 13.27 28.69 58.88
C GLU A 76 12.15 28.51 57.83
N SER A 77 11.07 29.31 57.86
CA SER A 77 9.85 29.05 57.08
C SER A 77 9.03 30.29 56.72
N ALA A 78 8.32 30.24 55.58
CA ALA A 78 7.26 31.18 55.20
C ALA A 78 6.24 30.50 54.26
N SER A 79 4.96 30.86 54.37
CA SER A 79 3.86 30.25 53.61
C SER A 79 2.75 31.26 53.29
N THR A 80 1.98 30.99 52.22
CA THR A 80 0.56 31.34 51.90
C THR A 80 0.37 31.12 50.38
N SER A 81 -0.47 30.18 49.91
CA SER A 81 -1.96 30.18 49.78
C SER A 81 -2.47 31.07 48.63
N GLU A 82 -3.60 30.80 47.95
CA GLU A 82 -4.77 29.97 48.29
C GLU A 82 -5.20 29.03 47.14
N ALA A 83 -6.26 28.24 47.36
CA ALA A 83 -6.92 27.37 46.37
C ALA A 83 -8.45 27.53 46.43
N ILE A 84 -9.15 27.15 45.35
CA ILE A 84 -10.60 26.91 45.35
C ILE A 84 -10.85 25.54 44.70
N ALA A 85 -11.79 24.75 45.25
CA ALA A 85 -12.05 23.37 44.84
C ALA A 85 -13.53 22.99 44.98
N ALA A 86 -14.02 22.11 44.09
CA ALA A 86 -15.25 21.29 44.18
C ALA A 86 -15.45 20.53 42.83
N GLN A 87 -15.99 19.31 42.74
CA GLN A 87 -16.28 18.29 43.75
C GLN A 87 -16.38 16.90 43.06
N GLU A 88 -16.34 15.80 43.83
CA GLU A 88 -16.55 14.44 43.29
C GLU A 88 -18.02 14.17 42.89
N SER A 89 -18.22 13.27 41.92
CA SER A 89 -19.41 12.40 41.90
C SER A 89 -19.08 11.01 41.34
N LYS A 90 -19.18 9.96 42.17
CA LYS A 90 -19.09 8.56 41.71
C LYS A 90 -20.43 8.11 41.12
N GLY A 91 -20.43 7.75 39.84
CA GLY A 91 -21.57 7.14 39.16
C GLY A 91 -21.18 5.81 38.55
N SER A 92 -21.70 4.71 39.09
CA SER A 92 -21.64 3.38 38.46
C SER A 92 -22.89 3.18 37.62
N LEU A 93 -22.75 2.65 36.40
CA LEU A 93 -23.76 1.78 35.79
C LEU A 93 -23.18 0.99 34.61
N ARG A 94 -23.79 -0.16 34.32
CA ARG A 94 -23.57 -0.97 33.11
C ARG A 94 -24.53 -0.51 32.02
N GLY A 95 -24.13 -0.59 30.75
CA GLY A 95 -25.04 -0.45 29.60
C GLY A 95 -24.35 -0.92 28.31
N ALA A 96 -24.97 -1.88 27.60
CA ALA A 96 -24.42 -2.40 26.36
C ALA A 96 -24.60 -1.39 25.21
N ALA A 97 -23.62 -1.33 24.31
CA ALA A 97 -23.83 -0.79 22.98
C ALA A 97 -24.66 -1.77 22.15
N ALA A 98 -25.60 -1.26 21.36
CA ALA A 98 -26.42 -2.04 20.43
C ALA A 98 -26.47 -1.32 19.07
N SER A 99 -26.56 -2.11 18.00
CA SER A 99 -26.58 -1.65 16.61
C SER A 99 -27.71 -0.64 16.32
N ALA A 100 -27.39 0.38 15.53
CA ALA A 100 -28.35 1.17 14.75
C ALA A 100 -27.68 1.89 13.56
N ASP A 101 -28.17 1.63 12.36
CA ASP A 101 -27.94 2.34 11.09
C ASP A 101 -29.08 1.91 10.12
N PRO A 102 -29.48 2.67 9.07
CA PRO A 102 -29.15 4.06 8.69
C PRO A 102 -30.35 5.03 8.76
N GLY A 103 -30.13 6.33 8.52
CA GLY A 103 -31.20 7.34 8.48
C GLY A 103 -30.85 8.66 7.78
N VAL A 104 -31.35 8.83 6.56
CA VAL A 104 -31.33 10.03 5.70
C VAL A 104 -31.62 11.36 6.43
N ILE A 105 -30.90 12.44 6.06
CA ILE A 105 -31.27 13.84 6.33
C ILE A 105 -31.05 14.67 5.03
N GLU A 106 -31.97 15.60 4.74
CA GLU A 106 -31.96 16.47 3.55
C GLU A 106 -31.24 17.82 3.79
N GLU A 107 -30.99 18.59 2.72
CA GLU A 107 -30.44 19.95 2.79
C GLU A 107 -31.41 20.98 3.40
N GLU A 108 -30.87 22.05 4.01
CA GLU A 108 -31.17 23.43 3.60
C GLU A 108 -30.00 24.36 4.00
N GLY A 109 -29.76 25.41 3.20
CA GLY A 109 -28.48 26.12 3.16
C GLY A 109 -28.30 27.31 4.12
N VAL A 110 -27.06 27.82 4.17
CA VAL A 110 -26.69 29.09 4.80
C VAL A 110 -25.88 29.93 3.79
N VAL A 111 -26.10 31.26 3.80
CA VAL A 111 -25.63 32.20 2.78
C VAL A 111 -24.17 32.62 2.98
N SER A 112 -23.41 32.68 1.89
CA SER A 112 -22.05 33.25 1.84
C SER A 112 -22.05 34.78 1.67
N THR A 113 -21.07 35.45 2.27
CA THR A 113 -20.75 36.87 2.01
C THR A 113 -19.24 37.08 1.96
N ALA A 114 -18.71 37.56 0.83
CA ALA A 114 -17.29 37.85 0.62
C ALA A 114 -17.09 39.29 0.07
N PRO A 115 -15.96 39.98 0.38
CA PRO A 115 -15.67 41.31 -0.14
C PRO A 115 -14.55 41.38 -1.19
N GLU A 116 -14.87 41.97 -2.34
CA GLU A 116 -14.10 42.81 -3.31
C GLU A 116 -12.63 42.50 -3.72
N GLU A 117 -12.35 42.77 -5.00
CA GLU A 117 -11.07 42.61 -5.71
C GLU A 117 -10.01 43.70 -5.40
N ILE A 118 -8.72 43.40 -5.70
CA ILE A 118 -7.81 44.36 -6.36
C ILE A 118 -7.02 43.62 -7.45
N ALA A 119 -6.98 44.16 -8.68
CA ALA A 119 -6.37 43.53 -9.85
C ALA A 119 -4.88 43.88 -10.09
N ALA A 120 -4.19 43.01 -10.85
CA ALA A 120 -2.86 43.26 -11.45
C ALA A 120 -2.82 42.73 -12.90
N VAL A 121 -1.86 43.21 -13.72
CA VAL A 121 -2.00 43.23 -15.20
C VAL A 121 -0.99 42.36 -15.96
N VAL A 122 -1.53 41.68 -16.99
CA VAL A 122 -0.93 41.05 -18.19
C VAL A 122 0.55 41.36 -18.50
N GLY A 123 1.30 40.30 -18.83
CA GLY A 123 2.71 40.38 -19.29
C GLY A 123 3.14 39.36 -20.35
N ALA A 124 2.24 38.87 -21.22
CA ALA A 124 2.58 37.91 -22.27
C ALA A 124 3.02 38.59 -23.58
N SER A 125 4.15 38.16 -24.16
CA SER A 125 4.66 38.65 -25.45
C SER A 125 4.89 37.48 -26.42
N ALA A 126 4.55 37.66 -27.69
CA ALA A 126 4.47 36.58 -28.68
C ALA A 126 5.48 36.73 -29.82
N MET A 127 5.91 35.60 -30.40
CA MET A 127 6.07 35.35 -31.85
C MET A 127 6.12 33.81 -32.04
N ALA A 128 5.24 33.14 -32.79
CA ALA A 128 4.72 33.33 -34.15
C ALA A 128 5.59 32.73 -35.26
N SER A 129 4.99 31.85 -36.08
CA SER A 129 5.48 31.46 -37.40
C SER A 129 4.30 31.32 -38.37
N ARG A 130 4.49 31.66 -39.65
CA ARG A 130 3.46 31.71 -40.70
C ARG A 130 4.01 31.12 -42.00
N THR A 131 3.22 30.30 -42.71
CA THR A 131 3.45 29.95 -44.12
C THR A 131 2.12 29.90 -44.88
N THR A 132 2.14 30.19 -46.19
CA THR A 132 0.98 30.47 -47.06
C THR A 132 1.27 30.02 -48.50
N LEU A 133 0.34 29.85 -49.47
CA LEU A 133 -1.13 30.07 -49.56
C LEU A 133 -1.68 29.24 -50.77
N ARG A 134 -2.98 29.41 -51.07
CA ARG A 134 -3.76 29.10 -52.30
C ARG A 134 -4.58 27.77 -52.28
N ASP A 135 -5.90 27.68 -52.56
CA ASP A 135 -6.86 28.38 -53.48
C ASP A 135 -6.90 27.70 -54.88
N SER A 136 -8.00 27.21 -55.50
CA SER A 136 -9.50 27.44 -55.39
C SER A 136 -10.30 26.10 -55.67
N ASP A 137 -11.64 25.91 -55.85
CA ASP A 137 -12.87 26.75 -55.83
C ASP A 137 -14.23 25.93 -55.79
N ILE A 138 -15.38 26.63 -55.67
CA ILE A 138 -16.76 26.37 -56.24
C ILE A 138 -17.68 25.16 -55.85
N ALA A 139 -18.67 25.46 -54.99
CA ALA A 139 -20.16 25.38 -55.11
C ALA A 139 -21.06 24.09 -55.19
N SER A 140 -22.03 24.04 -54.25
CA SER A 140 -23.52 23.99 -54.41
C SER A 140 -24.32 22.73 -54.87
N SER A 141 -24.96 22.08 -53.89
CA SER A 141 -26.40 21.72 -53.76
C SER A 141 -27.22 20.97 -54.84
N ALA A 142 -28.07 20.03 -54.35
CA ALA A 142 -29.21 19.38 -55.05
C ALA A 142 -30.53 20.21 -54.86
N VAL A 143 -31.77 19.87 -55.28
CA VAL A 143 -32.48 18.60 -55.64
C VAL A 143 -33.64 18.90 -56.65
N THR A 144 -34.26 17.85 -57.23
CA THR A 144 -35.73 17.68 -57.54
C THR A 144 -36.21 17.67 -59.00
N PRO A 145 -37.10 16.72 -59.35
CA PRO A 145 -38.39 17.00 -60.03
C PRO A 145 -39.59 16.19 -59.44
N GLY A 146 -40.88 16.51 -59.62
CA GLY A 146 -41.52 17.74 -60.12
C GLY A 146 -42.94 17.56 -60.74
N SER A 147 -43.95 18.32 -60.24
CA SER A 147 -45.30 18.58 -60.85
C SER A 147 -46.31 17.38 -60.92
N THR A 148 -47.65 17.48 -61.06
CA THR A 148 -48.64 18.42 -61.69
C THR A 148 -49.99 18.46 -60.90
N VAL A 149 -50.80 19.56 -60.74
CA VAL A 149 -51.60 20.44 -61.66
C VAL A 149 -52.93 19.78 -62.16
N PRO A 150 -54.12 20.44 -62.36
CA PRO A 150 -54.59 21.86 -62.23
C PRO A 150 -55.71 22.05 -61.13
N THR A 151 -56.84 22.83 -61.11
CA THR A 151 -57.65 23.72 -62.02
C THR A 151 -58.66 24.64 -61.23
N PRO A 152 -59.22 25.78 -61.75
CA PRO A 152 -60.23 26.68 -61.11
C PRO A 152 -61.65 26.58 -61.78
N PRO A 153 -62.72 27.44 -61.58
CA PRO A 153 -62.80 28.78 -60.93
C PRO A 153 -64.10 29.27 -60.16
N ALA A 154 -63.95 30.43 -59.49
CA ALA A 154 -64.90 31.57 -59.29
C ALA A 154 -66.27 31.48 -58.52
N VAL A 155 -66.47 32.39 -57.55
CA VAL A 155 -67.59 33.38 -57.36
C VAL A 155 -67.48 34.10 -55.99
N ARG A 156 -68.06 35.31 -55.81
CA ARG A 156 -68.07 36.11 -54.54
C ARG A 156 -69.39 35.93 -53.75
N PRO A 157 -69.40 36.07 -52.41
CA PRO A 157 -69.92 37.30 -51.78
C PRO A 157 -69.05 37.82 -50.61
N VAL A 158 -69.63 38.51 -49.60
CA VAL A 158 -68.93 39.51 -48.75
C VAL A 158 -69.25 39.39 -47.24
N ASN A 159 -68.20 39.40 -46.40
CA ASN A 159 -68.16 39.69 -44.94
C ASN A 159 -68.93 38.78 -43.94
N PRO A 160 -68.66 38.88 -42.61
CA PRO A 160 -67.48 39.44 -41.91
C PRO A 160 -66.91 38.55 -40.77
N VAL A 161 -65.60 38.26 -40.75
CA VAL A 161 -64.86 37.91 -39.52
C VAL A 161 -63.46 38.52 -39.58
N VAL A 162 -63.02 39.16 -38.49
CA VAL A 162 -61.65 39.70 -38.35
C VAL A 162 -60.71 38.56 -37.92
N GLY A 163 -59.77 38.19 -38.78
CA GLY A 163 -58.81 37.11 -38.53
C GLY A 163 -57.45 37.61 -38.03
N PHE A 164 -57.09 37.23 -36.80
CA PHE A 164 -55.87 37.61 -36.07
C PHE A 164 -54.56 37.49 -36.90
N VAL A 165 -54.46 36.46 -37.75
CA VAL A 165 -53.27 36.14 -38.57
C VAL A 165 -52.86 37.29 -39.51
N GLY A 166 -53.82 38.04 -40.06
CA GLY A 166 -53.52 39.16 -40.96
C GLY A 166 -52.83 40.34 -40.28
N LEU A 167 -53.03 40.51 -38.97
CA LEU A 167 -52.34 41.51 -38.16
C LEU A 167 -50.91 41.06 -37.85
N VAL A 168 -50.72 39.77 -37.51
CA VAL A 168 -49.41 39.20 -37.17
C VAL A 168 -48.43 39.30 -38.33
N ASN A 169 -48.80 38.88 -39.55
CA ASN A 169 -47.88 38.96 -40.70
C ASN A 169 -47.48 40.41 -41.04
N GLY A 170 -48.38 41.38 -40.87
CA GLY A 170 -48.08 42.80 -41.10
C GLY A 170 -47.16 43.38 -40.03
N ILE A 171 -47.34 43.00 -38.76
CA ILE A 171 -46.48 43.42 -37.64
C ILE A 171 -45.08 42.78 -37.77
N VAL A 172 -44.99 41.49 -38.11
CA VAL A 172 -43.71 40.78 -38.26
C VAL A 172 -42.86 41.39 -39.37
N THR A 173 -43.40 41.69 -40.55
CA THR A 173 -42.61 42.33 -41.62
C THR A 173 -42.34 43.81 -41.35
N SER A 174 -43.33 44.56 -40.84
CA SER A 174 -43.15 46.01 -40.58
C SER A 174 -42.25 46.31 -39.39
N LEU A 175 -42.05 45.37 -38.45
CA LEU A 175 -40.97 45.47 -37.47
C LEU A 175 -39.64 44.95 -38.03
N LEU A 176 -39.56 43.73 -38.55
CA LEU A 176 -38.26 43.06 -38.71
C LEU A 176 -37.34 43.62 -39.80
N ASP A 177 -37.82 44.39 -40.78
CA ASP A 177 -36.95 44.93 -41.85
C ASP A 177 -35.78 45.78 -41.28
N PRO A 178 -35.99 46.81 -40.43
CA PRO A 178 -34.92 47.50 -39.69
C PRO A 178 -34.06 46.65 -38.74
N PHE A 179 -34.40 45.40 -38.46
CA PHE A 179 -33.68 44.53 -37.51
C PHE A 179 -32.59 43.69 -38.19
N LEU A 180 -32.49 43.77 -39.52
CA LEU A 180 -31.48 43.08 -40.34
C LEU A 180 -30.47 44.04 -40.99
N GLU A 181 -30.61 45.36 -40.85
CA GLU A 181 -29.69 46.36 -41.42
C GLU A 181 -28.55 46.73 -40.43
N PRO A 182 -27.34 47.06 -40.93
CA PRO A 182 -26.25 47.58 -40.11
C PRO A 182 -26.50 49.04 -39.69
N ALA A 183 -26.02 49.43 -38.50
CA ALA A 183 -26.26 50.74 -37.92
C ALA A 183 -25.76 51.90 -38.83
N PRO A 184 -26.60 52.91 -39.15
CA PRO A 184 -26.26 53.98 -40.09
C PRO A 184 -25.31 55.00 -39.47
N SER A 185 -24.20 55.28 -40.17
CA SER A 185 -23.07 56.13 -39.73
C SER A 185 -23.34 57.65 -39.71
N THR A 186 -24.57 58.06 -39.37
CA THR A 186 -25.00 59.48 -39.41
C THR A 186 -25.02 60.14 -38.04
N PRO A 187 -24.44 61.35 -37.86
CA PRO A 187 -24.25 61.99 -36.55
C PRO A 187 -25.50 62.75 -36.07
N ASN A 188 -26.63 62.05 -35.92
CA ASN A 188 -27.87 62.60 -35.35
C ASN A 188 -28.04 62.09 -33.90
N PRO A 189 -28.24 62.95 -32.89
CA PRO A 189 -28.36 62.53 -31.48
C PRO A 189 -29.55 61.61 -31.17
N LEU A 190 -30.55 61.51 -32.06
CA LEU A 190 -31.64 60.52 -31.91
C LEU A 190 -31.26 59.12 -32.40
N THR A 191 -30.26 58.98 -33.28
CA THR A 191 -29.85 57.68 -33.83
C THR A 191 -29.35 56.74 -32.73
N PRO A 192 -28.41 57.11 -31.84
CA PRO A 192 -27.98 56.22 -30.74
C PRO A 192 -29.12 55.78 -29.83
N LEU A 193 -30.12 56.64 -29.61
CA LEU A 193 -31.27 56.35 -28.74
C LEU A 193 -32.23 55.32 -29.36
N VAL A 194 -32.52 55.47 -30.65
CA VAL A 194 -33.33 54.47 -31.39
C VAL A 194 -32.59 53.14 -31.48
N TRP A 195 -31.28 53.16 -31.79
CA TRP A 195 -30.48 51.93 -31.89
C TRP A 195 -30.22 51.25 -30.52
N ALA A 196 -30.14 52.00 -29.42
CA ALA A 196 -30.13 51.42 -28.08
C ALA A 196 -31.45 50.70 -27.75
N VAL A 197 -32.61 51.28 -28.12
CA VAL A 197 -33.91 50.62 -27.95
C VAL A 197 -34.04 49.39 -28.86
N LEU A 198 -33.61 49.46 -30.12
CA LEU A 198 -33.61 48.31 -31.03
C LEU A 198 -32.68 47.19 -30.55
N GLY A 199 -31.47 47.52 -30.09
CA GLY A 199 -30.53 46.55 -29.51
C GLY A 199 -31.05 45.90 -28.23
N TRP A 200 -31.74 46.67 -27.38
CA TRP A 200 -32.44 46.14 -26.21
C TRP A 200 -33.59 45.20 -26.62
N VAL A 201 -34.41 45.56 -27.61
CA VAL A 201 -35.48 44.66 -28.11
C VAL A 201 -34.88 43.38 -28.71
N ARG A 202 -33.77 43.44 -29.46
CA ARG A 202 -33.07 42.24 -29.96
C ARG A 202 -32.64 41.35 -28.80
N ARG A 203 -31.85 41.84 -27.85
CA ARG A 203 -31.35 41.04 -26.71
C ARG A 203 -32.44 40.54 -25.76
N GLN A 204 -33.62 41.17 -25.70
CA GLN A 204 -34.68 40.76 -24.76
C GLN A 204 -35.78 39.87 -25.38
N PHE A 205 -35.91 39.83 -26.70
CA PHE A 205 -36.95 39.04 -27.38
C PHE A 205 -36.41 38.12 -28.48
N PHE A 206 -35.17 38.32 -28.90
CA PHE A 206 -34.47 37.58 -29.96
C PHE A 206 -33.02 37.31 -29.56
N ASN A 207 -32.74 37.06 -28.26
CA ASN A 207 -31.45 36.54 -27.82
C ASN A 207 -31.14 35.27 -28.61
N GLU A 208 -29.89 35.05 -28.98
CA GLU A 208 -29.51 33.80 -29.63
C GLU A 208 -29.34 32.72 -28.54
N ALA A 209 -29.46 31.45 -28.91
CA ALA A 209 -29.28 30.37 -27.94
C ALA A 209 -27.77 30.13 -27.74
N PRO A 210 -27.32 29.79 -26.52
CA PRO A 210 -25.92 29.46 -26.32
C PRO A 210 -25.54 28.23 -27.15
N THR A 211 -24.28 28.14 -27.54
CA THR A 211 -23.73 27.03 -28.33
C THR A 211 -22.65 26.30 -27.53
N ILE A 212 -22.38 25.03 -27.88
CA ILE A 212 -21.35 24.18 -27.26
C ILE A 212 -20.37 23.77 -28.37
N THR A 213 -19.09 24.07 -28.18
CA THR A 213 -18.01 23.75 -29.13
C THR A 213 -16.92 22.92 -28.43
N TYR A 214 -17.33 21.80 -27.83
CA TYR A 214 -16.41 20.86 -27.18
C TYR A 214 -15.38 20.33 -28.18
N ASN A 215 -14.12 20.33 -27.76
CA ASN A 215 -13.01 19.77 -28.53
C ASN A 215 -12.33 18.67 -27.68
N PRO A 216 -12.48 17.37 -28.04
CA PRO A 216 -11.87 16.29 -27.27
C PRO A 216 -10.34 16.32 -27.29
N ASN A 217 -9.71 17.00 -28.27
CA ASN A 217 -8.26 17.18 -28.34
C ASN A 217 -7.72 18.21 -27.31
N THR A 218 -8.61 18.87 -26.56
CA THR A 218 -8.26 19.73 -25.40
C THR A 218 -8.65 19.10 -24.07
N THR A 219 -9.15 17.86 -24.07
CA THR A 219 -9.35 17.08 -22.84
C THR A 219 -8.03 16.44 -22.43
N GLY A 220 -7.54 16.77 -21.24
CA GLY A 220 -6.29 16.25 -20.67
C GLY A 220 -6.55 15.26 -19.54
N GLN A 221 -5.85 14.14 -19.55
CA GLN A 221 -5.86 13.17 -18.45
C GLN A 221 -4.76 13.51 -17.44
N THR A 222 -5.09 13.53 -16.15
CA THR A 222 -4.16 13.76 -15.03
C THR A 222 -4.51 12.78 -13.92
N GLY A 223 -3.63 11.81 -13.70
CA GLY A 223 -4.00 10.54 -13.07
C GLY A 223 -5.08 9.82 -13.89
N GLN A 224 -6.15 9.31 -13.26
CA GLN A 224 -7.33 8.82 -13.99
C GLN A 224 -8.38 9.90 -14.26
N THR A 225 -8.18 11.12 -13.74
CA THR A 225 -9.13 12.22 -13.89
C THR A 225 -8.97 12.88 -15.27
N LEU A 226 -10.07 13.01 -16.00
CA LEU A 226 -10.12 13.74 -17.27
C LEU A 226 -10.64 15.15 -17.03
N THR A 227 -9.92 16.15 -17.50
CA THR A 227 -10.29 17.57 -17.41
C THR A 227 -10.39 18.18 -18.81
N GLY A 228 -11.34 19.09 -19.02
CA GLY A 228 -11.49 19.78 -20.30
C GLY A 228 -12.51 20.91 -20.22
N ASN A 229 -12.63 21.71 -21.29
CA ASN A 229 -13.62 22.78 -21.37
C ASN A 229 -14.72 22.43 -22.39
N LEU A 230 -15.98 22.75 -22.06
CA LEU A 230 -17.13 22.48 -22.93
C LEU A 230 -17.19 23.39 -24.17
N GLY A 231 -16.37 24.44 -24.25
CA GLY A 231 -16.34 25.39 -25.36
C GLY A 231 -17.68 26.11 -25.53
N ALA A 232 -18.38 26.37 -24.43
CA ALA A 232 -19.72 26.95 -24.45
C ALA A 232 -19.68 28.48 -24.54
N VAL A 233 -20.47 29.06 -25.43
CA VAL A 233 -20.52 30.51 -25.65
C VAL A 233 -21.93 31.02 -25.88
N ASP A 234 -22.21 32.21 -25.34
CA ASP A 234 -23.39 33.02 -25.61
C ASP A 234 -23.04 34.16 -26.59
N ALA A 235 -23.92 34.47 -27.54
CA ALA A 235 -23.66 35.50 -28.56
C ALA A 235 -23.82 36.94 -28.04
N GLU A 236 -24.67 37.13 -27.03
CA GLU A 236 -24.92 38.41 -26.38
C GLU A 236 -23.99 38.66 -25.17
N GLY A 237 -23.22 37.64 -24.75
CA GLY A 237 -22.35 37.67 -23.57
C GLY A 237 -23.14 37.61 -22.26
N ASP A 238 -24.26 36.89 -22.25
CA ASP A 238 -25.01 36.57 -21.03
C ASP A 238 -24.42 35.36 -20.27
N ALA A 239 -24.64 35.33 -18.95
CA ALA A 239 -24.08 34.30 -18.08
C ALA A 239 -24.74 32.94 -18.33
N LEU A 240 -23.90 31.89 -18.40
CA LEU A 240 -24.33 30.53 -18.68
C LEU A 240 -24.64 29.75 -17.39
N THR A 241 -25.38 28.65 -17.54
CA THR A 241 -25.66 27.66 -16.50
C THR A 241 -25.61 26.27 -17.13
N TYR A 242 -24.89 25.35 -16.49
CA TYR A 242 -24.53 24.04 -17.03
C TYR A 242 -25.18 22.93 -16.21
N VAL A 243 -26.03 22.11 -16.84
CA VAL A 243 -26.76 21.02 -16.20
C VAL A 243 -26.36 19.68 -16.82
N ILE A 244 -25.89 18.74 -16.00
CA ILE A 244 -25.65 17.36 -16.41
C ILE A 244 -27.02 16.66 -16.54
N SER A 245 -27.63 16.80 -17.72
CA SER A 245 -28.95 16.25 -18.06
C SER A 245 -28.98 14.72 -18.18
N LYS A 246 -27.82 14.07 -18.34
CA LYS A 246 -27.61 12.63 -18.16
C LYS A 246 -26.17 12.42 -17.69
N GLY A 247 -25.99 11.67 -16.61
CA GLY A 247 -24.66 11.32 -16.11
C GLY A 247 -23.90 10.31 -17.00
N PRO A 248 -22.61 10.12 -16.70
CA PRO A 248 -21.85 8.91 -17.07
C PRO A 248 -22.48 7.62 -16.49
N LYS A 249 -21.86 6.48 -16.79
CA LYS A 249 -22.15 5.13 -16.27
C LYS A 249 -21.05 4.55 -15.38
N HIS A 250 -19.81 5.00 -15.57
CA HIS A 250 -18.59 4.41 -15.02
C HIS A 250 -17.70 5.47 -14.36
N GLY A 251 -18.33 6.52 -13.83
CA GLY A 251 -17.67 7.66 -13.21
C GLY A 251 -18.66 8.69 -12.69
N THR A 252 -18.11 9.83 -12.33
CA THR A 252 -18.83 11.06 -11.95
C THR A 252 -18.29 12.25 -12.72
N VAL A 253 -19.09 13.32 -12.85
CA VAL A 253 -18.67 14.57 -13.52
C VAL A 253 -19.08 15.77 -12.68
N THR A 254 -18.16 16.72 -12.52
CA THR A 254 -18.44 18.07 -12.05
C THR A 254 -18.17 19.09 -13.16
N ILE A 255 -18.84 20.26 -13.12
CA ILE A 255 -18.69 21.35 -14.08
C ILE A 255 -18.65 22.68 -13.34
N ASP A 256 -17.57 23.46 -13.55
CA ASP A 256 -17.47 24.84 -13.09
C ASP A 256 -18.50 25.71 -13.83
N GLN A 257 -19.37 26.38 -13.08
CA GLN A 257 -20.49 27.14 -13.64
C GLN A 257 -20.08 28.50 -14.22
N ALA A 258 -18.87 28.99 -13.93
CA ALA A 258 -18.35 30.25 -14.43
C ALA A 258 -17.51 30.06 -15.71
N THR A 259 -16.72 28.98 -15.81
CA THR A 259 -15.82 28.72 -16.95
C THR A 259 -16.34 27.68 -17.94
N GLY A 260 -17.21 26.76 -17.51
CA GLY A 260 -17.60 25.59 -18.30
C GLY A 260 -16.49 24.53 -18.40
N ASP A 261 -15.47 24.58 -17.54
CA ASP A 261 -14.53 23.48 -17.34
C ASP A 261 -15.24 22.32 -16.64
N PHE A 262 -14.93 21.08 -17.05
CA PHE A 262 -15.45 19.86 -16.47
C PHE A 262 -14.33 18.95 -15.99
N THR A 263 -14.66 18.15 -14.98
CA THR A 263 -13.80 17.13 -14.38
C THR A 263 -14.58 15.83 -14.36
N TYR A 264 -14.12 14.82 -15.09
CA TYR A 264 -14.62 13.44 -15.04
C TYR A 264 -13.67 12.58 -14.21
N THR A 265 -14.22 11.83 -13.26
CA THR A 265 -13.49 10.87 -12.43
C THR A 265 -14.15 9.50 -12.58
N PRO A 266 -13.46 8.44 -13.02
CA PRO A 266 -14.06 7.12 -13.15
C PRO A 266 -14.35 6.47 -11.78
N ASP A 267 -15.31 5.54 -11.76
CA ASP A 267 -15.75 4.80 -10.56
C ASP A 267 -14.81 3.63 -10.19
N ASP A 268 -13.93 3.26 -11.12
CA ASP A 268 -12.97 2.16 -11.03
C ASP A 268 -11.71 2.59 -11.80
N ILE A 269 -10.63 1.81 -11.75
CA ILE A 269 -9.36 2.11 -12.42
C ILE A 269 -8.70 0.88 -13.06
N ASN A 270 -9.19 -0.34 -12.80
CA ASN A 270 -8.64 -1.57 -13.35
C ASN A 270 -9.12 -1.77 -14.80
N TYR A 271 -8.56 -0.97 -15.70
CA TYR A 271 -8.83 -1.02 -17.12
C TYR A 271 -7.57 -1.46 -17.86
N THR A 272 -7.62 -2.63 -18.51
CA THR A 272 -6.54 -3.17 -19.38
C THR A 272 -6.55 -2.56 -20.79
N ALA A 273 -7.49 -1.66 -21.07
CA ALA A 273 -7.63 -0.91 -22.31
C ALA A 273 -8.32 0.44 -22.01
N VAL A 274 -8.40 1.32 -23.01
CA VAL A 274 -9.07 2.63 -22.85
C VAL A 274 -10.55 2.45 -22.51
N GLN A 275 -10.99 2.89 -21.33
CA GLN A 275 -12.40 2.88 -20.97
C GLN A 275 -13.10 4.08 -21.60
N THR A 276 -14.18 3.84 -22.35
CA THR A 276 -15.01 4.90 -22.93
C THR A 276 -16.33 5.08 -22.16
N ASP A 277 -16.70 6.33 -21.91
CA ASP A 277 -18.01 6.68 -21.35
C ASP A 277 -18.53 8.01 -21.94
N SER A 278 -19.76 8.41 -21.59
CA SER A 278 -20.41 9.60 -22.14
C SER A 278 -21.42 10.22 -21.16
N PHE A 279 -21.31 11.54 -20.97
CA PHE A 279 -22.29 12.34 -20.25
C PHE A 279 -23.02 13.30 -21.20
N THR A 280 -24.16 13.85 -20.79
CA THR A 280 -24.93 14.79 -21.62
C THR A 280 -25.18 16.08 -20.85
N VAL A 281 -24.51 17.15 -21.27
CA VAL A 281 -24.65 18.49 -20.70
C VAL A 281 -25.67 19.30 -21.49
N THR A 282 -26.48 20.08 -20.78
CA THR A 282 -27.39 21.08 -21.34
C THR A 282 -27.03 22.45 -20.77
N VAL A 283 -26.84 23.44 -21.63
CA VAL A 283 -26.38 24.80 -21.32
C VAL A 283 -27.48 25.82 -21.65
N SER A 284 -27.66 26.81 -20.77
CA SER A 284 -28.65 27.89 -20.95
C SER A 284 -28.12 29.22 -20.41
N ASP A 285 -28.56 30.29 -21.07
CA ASP A 285 -28.38 31.72 -20.78
C ASP A 285 -29.47 32.31 -19.84
N GLY A 286 -30.47 31.49 -19.49
CA GLY A 286 -31.66 31.90 -18.77
C GLY A 286 -32.63 32.82 -19.53
N LYS A 287 -32.46 33.01 -20.85
CA LYS A 287 -33.27 33.93 -21.66
C LYS A 287 -34.43 33.23 -22.38
N VAL A 288 -35.13 34.01 -23.20
CA VAL A 288 -36.18 33.56 -24.10
C VAL A 288 -36.02 34.20 -25.47
N ASN A 289 -36.10 33.39 -26.52
CA ASN A 289 -36.33 33.87 -27.88
C ASN A 289 -37.82 33.68 -28.23
N VAL A 290 -38.46 34.69 -28.80
CA VAL A 290 -39.89 34.62 -29.17
C VAL A 290 -40.16 33.56 -30.25
N LEU A 291 -39.14 33.13 -31.01
CA LEU A 291 -39.25 32.01 -31.94
C LEU A 291 -39.28 30.64 -31.26
N SER A 292 -38.82 30.51 -30.01
CA SER A 292 -38.85 29.25 -29.24
C SER A 292 -40.27 28.76 -28.96
N PHE A 293 -41.27 29.67 -28.95
CA PHE A 293 -42.69 29.31 -28.88
C PHE A 293 -43.19 28.51 -30.09
N LEU A 294 -42.38 28.34 -31.14
CA LEU A 294 -42.61 27.43 -32.28
C LEU A 294 -42.07 26.01 -32.05
N GLY A 295 -41.58 25.69 -30.84
CA GLY A 295 -41.08 24.37 -30.45
C GLY A 295 -39.57 24.16 -30.56
N GLN A 296 -38.80 25.23 -30.76
CA GLN A 296 -37.33 25.21 -30.75
C GLN A 296 -36.81 25.46 -29.31
N PRO A 297 -36.04 24.54 -28.69
CA PRO A 297 -35.52 24.75 -27.35
C PRO A 297 -34.45 25.86 -27.32
N HIS A 298 -34.56 26.79 -26.37
CA HIS A 298 -33.59 27.89 -26.20
C HIS A 298 -32.38 27.47 -25.34
N ARG A 299 -31.75 26.35 -25.72
CA ARG A 299 -30.63 25.71 -25.00
C ARG A 299 -29.79 24.90 -25.99
N ALA A 300 -28.47 24.84 -25.75
CA ALA A 300 -27.64 23.81 -26.37
C ALA A 300 -27.61 22.56 -25.48
N THR A 301 -27.59 21.38 -26.11
CA THR A 301 -27.36 20.10 -25.45
C THR A 301 -26.33 19.35 -26.27
N SER A 302 -25.29 18.82 -25.61
CA SER A 302 -24.27 17.98 -26.24
C SER A 302 -24.05 16.71 -25.43
N VAL A 303 -23.83 15.60 -26.13
CA VAL A 303 -23.12 14.47 -25.55
C VAL A 303 -21.64 14.84 -25.52
N ILE A 304 -20.96 14.48 -24.43
CA ILE A 304 -19.52 14.67 -24.23
C ILE A 304 -18.97 13.27 -24.01
N ASP A 305 -18.25 12.77 -25.01
CA ASP A 305 -17.56 11.48 -24.94
C ASP A 305 -16.20 11.66 -24.25
N VAL A 306 -15.87 10.71 -23.38
CA VAL A 306 -14.64 10.66 -22.59
C VAL A 306 -13.97 9.29 -22.75
N GLY A 307 -12.65 9.26 -22.68
CA GLY A 307 -11.84 8.05 -22.82
C GLY A 307 -10.70 8.05 -21.81
N VAL A 308 -10.79 7.24 -20.76
CA VAL A 308 -9.75 7.09 -19.74
C VAL A 308 -8.73 6.09 -20.23
N LEU A 309 -7.48 6.54 -20.40
CA LEU A 309 -6.33 5.68 -20.67
C LEU A 309 -6.03 4.84 -19.43
N SER A 310 -5.71 3.57 -19.64
CA SER A 310 -5.27 2.64 -18.59
C SER A 310 -4.01 3.15 -17.87
N PRO A 311 -3.83 2.87 -16.56
CA PRO A 311 -2.56 3.09 -15.88
C PRO A 311 -1.43 2.36 -16.61
N SER A 312 -0.24 2.96 -16.64
CA SER A 312 0.92 2.38 -17.34
C SER A 312 2.24 2.78 -16.67
N ILE A 313 3.22 1.90 -16.77
CA ILE A 313 4.50 1.98 -16.04
C ILE A 313 5.65 2.03 -17.06
N GLU A 314 6.56 2.98 -16.89
CA GLU A 314 7.82 3.07 -17.65
C GLU A 314 9.00 2.85 -16.70
N ARG A 315 9.51 1.62 -16.68
CA ARG A 315 10.67 1.21 -15.86
C ARG A 315 11.96 1.80 -16.41
N THR A 316 12.72 2.48 -15.57
CA THR A 316 14.06 3.00 -15.84
C THR A 316 15.05 2.37 -14.87
N ILE A 317 16.11 1.73 -15.38
CA ILE A 317 17.22 1.27 -14.54
C ILE A 317 18.20 2.43 -14.34
N VAL A 318 18.46 2.81 -13.09
CA VAL A 318 19.36 3.93 -12.78
C VAL A 318 20.81 3.48 -12.99
N ALA A 319 21.52 4.13 -13.92
CA ALA A 319 22.88 3.79 -14.26
C ALA A 319 23.84 4.07 -13.08
N MET A 320 24.53 3.03 -12.60
CA MET A 320 25.53 3.15 -11.55
C MET A 320 26.92 3.51 -12.14
N PRO A 321 27.60 4.55 -11.63
CA PRO A 321 28.97 4.86 -12.02
C PRO A 321 29.98 3.78 -11.59
N GLU A 322 31.09 3.66 -12.34
CA GLU A 322 32.20 2.75 -12.00
C GLU A 322 32.71 2.98 -10.57
N GLY A 323 33.01 1.88 -9.87
CA GLY A 323 33.51 1.90 -8.49
C GLY A 323 32.44 1.71 -7.41
N ILE A 324 31.15 1.79 -7.78
CA ILE A 324 30.01 1.51 -6.89
C ILE A 324 29.29 0.24 -7.37
N VAL A 325 29.07 -0.71 -6.48
CA VAL A 325 28.35 -1.96 -6.76
C VAL A 325 27.28 -2.23 -5.72
N ASN A 326 26.32 -3.10 -6.08
CA ASN A 326 25.26 -3.60 -5.23
C ASN A 326 24.45 -2.49 -4.51
N PRO A 327 23.86 -1.52 -5.26
CA PRO A 327 22.97 -0.48 -4.73
C PRO A 327 21.61 -1.06 -4.30
N GLN A 328 21.06 -0.58 -3.19
CA GLN A 328 19.91 -1.20 -2.53
C GLN A 328 19.03 -0.18 -1.78
N ASN A 329 17.78 -0.57 -1.51
CA ASN A 329 16.78 0.11 -0.68
C ASN A 329 16.52 1.60 -1.00
N PRO A 330 16.44 2.04 -2.28
CA PRO A 330 16.43 3.46 -2.63
C PRO A 330 15.24 4.23 -2.03
N ARG A 331 15.50 5.49 -1.67
CA ARG A 331 14.52 6.47 -1.19
C ARG A 331 14.70 7.78 -1.96
N TYR A 332 13.61 8.45 -2.34
CA TYR A 332 13.71 9.80 -2.90
C TYR A 332 14.21 10.80 -1.85
N THR A 333 14.93 11.84 -2.28
CA THR A 333 15.07 13.07 -1.49
C THR A 333 13.76 13.85 -1.49
N SER A 334 13.53 14.71 -0.49
CA SER A 334 12.27 15.47 -0.35
C SER A 334 12.00 16.49 -1.46
N ASP A 335 12.98 16.77 -2.33
CA ASP A 335 12.80 17.55 -3.56
C ASP A 335 12.49 16.68 -4.81
N GLY A 336 12.49 15.35 -4.67
CA GLY A 336 12.28 14.38 -5.75
C GLY A 336 13.41 14.32 -6.79
N GLN A 337 14.47 15.13 -6.69
CA GLN A 337 15.50 15.26 -7.73
C GLN A 337 16.62 14.20 -7.63
N SER A 338 16.76 13.56 -6.47
CA SER A 338 17.78 12.56 -6.19
C SER A 338 17.21 11.32 -5.51
N LEU A 339 17.96 10.22 -5.61
CA LEU A 339 17.80 9.02 -4.81
C LEU A 339 18.90 8.93 -3.77
N LEU A 340 18.53 8.66 -2.52
CA LEU A 340 19.37 8.14 -1.47
C LEU A 340 19.37 6.61 -1.55
N PHE A 341 20.54 5.97 -1.47
CA PHE A 341 20.66 4.51 -1.51
C PHE A 341 21.90 4.06 -0.74
N HIS A 342 21.89 2.86 -0.15
CA HIS A 342 23.12 2.25 0.37
C HIS A 342 23.77 1.41 -0.73
N ALA A 343 25.10 1.46 -0.83
CA ALA A 343 25.86 0.72 -1.83
C ALA A 343 27.27 0.35 -1.35
N GLN A 344 27.87 -0.61 -2.04
CA GLN A 344 29.16 -1.17 -1.71
C GLN A 344 30.26 -0.54 -2.59
N PRO A 345 31.30 0.11 -2.02
CA PRO A 345 32.48 0.47 -2.78
C PRO A 345 33.18 -0.79 -3.32
N THR A 346 33.61 -0.76 -4.59
CA THR A 346 34.43 -1.83 -5.17
C THR A 346 35.75 -1.98 -4.42
N PHE A 347 36.24 -3.22 -4.31
CA PHE A 347 37.50 -3.54 -3.65
C PHE A 347 38.24 -4.65 -4.39
N GLU A 348 39.57 -4.63 -4.29
CA GLU A 348 40.44 -5.64 -4.91
C GLU A 348 40.20 -7.03 -4.29
N PRO A 349 40.19 -8.12 -5.10
CA PRO A 349 40.06 -9.48 -4.57
C PRO A 349 41.09 -9.81 -3.49
N GLY A 350 40.62 -10.12 -2.29
CA GLY A 350 41.46 -10.40 -1.12
C GLY A 350 41.83 -9.19 -0.26
N ALA A 351 41.42 -7.97 -0.65
CA ALA A 351 41.37 -6.84 0.28
C ALA A 351 40.20 -7.01 1.26
N PRO A 352 40.25 -6.39 2.47
CA PRO A 352 39.08 -6.31 3.33
C PRO A 352 37.92 -5.61 2.61
N ARG A 353 36.73 -6.22 2.61
CA ARG A 353 35.48 -5.59 2.17
C ARG A 353 35.32 -4.24 2.91
N PRO A 354 35.25 -3.09 2.20
CA PRO A 354 34.99 -1.81 2.85
C PRO A 354 33.54 -1.77 3.34
N ARG A 355 33.24 -0.85 4.27
CA ARG A 355 31.87 -0.62 4.74
C ARG A 355 30.96 -0.26 3.57
N ARG A 356 29.72 -0.77 3.58
CA ARG A 356 28.62 -0.34 2.71
C ARG A 356 28.19 1.07 3.14
N GLU A 357 28.27 2.03 2.23
CA GLU A 357 28.10 3.47 2.52
C GLU A 357 26.74 3.98 2.00
N LEU A 358 26.30 5.13 2.53
CA LEU A 358 25.13 5.87 2.04
C LEU A 358 25.56 6.82 0.92
N TYR A 359 24.83 6.79 -0.19
CA TYR A 359 25.03 7.61 -1.38
C TYR A 359 23.79 8.43 -1.71
N GLN A 360 24.01 9.53 -2.41
CA GLN A 360 23.01 10.27 -3.16
C GLN A 360 23.39 10.27 -4.65
N ILE A 361 22.42 10.15 -5.55
CA ILE A 361 22.58 10.28 -7.00
C ILE A 361 21.37 11.01 -7.58
N ASN A 362 21.53 11.75 -8.67
CA ASN A 362 20.38 12.30 -9.40
C ASN A 362 19.55 11.17 -10.01
N ILE A 363 18.24 11.40 -10.22
CA ILE A 363 17.34 10.40 -10.84
C ILE A 363 17.76 9.97 -12.26
N ASP A 364 18.60 10.76 -12.94
CA ASP A 364 19.17 10.44 -14.26
C ASP A 364 20.48 9.61 -14.21
N GLY A 365 20.92 9.20 -13.02
CA GLY A 365 22.18 8.47 -12.80
C GLY A 365 23.43 9.37 -12.76
N THR A 366 23.29 10.70 -12.77
CA THR A 366 24.42 11.63 -12.67
C THR A 366 24.69 12.11 -11.25
N GLY A 367 25.80 12.81 -11.03
CA GLY A 367 26.03 13.58 -9.80
C GLY A 367 26.29 12.78 -8.53
N ILE A 368 26.68 11.50 -8.62
CA ILE A 368 26.83 10.62 -7.45
C ILE A 368 27.74 11.23 -6.36
N GLN A 369 27.26 11.21 -5.12
CA GLN A 369 27.98 11.66 -3.93
C GLN A 369 27.89 10.60 -2.83
N CYS A 370 29.03 10.21 -2.27
CA CYS A 370 29.04 9.43 -1.03
C CYS A 370 28.82 10.37 0.16
N LEU A 371 27.78 10.14 0.97
CA LEU A 371 27.44 10.97 2.11
C LEU A 371 28.23 10.57 3.37
N THR A 372 28.52 9.28 3.53
CA THR A 372 29.14 8.73 4.75
C THR A 372 30.59 8.26 4.59
N CYS A 373 31.18 8.34 3.39
CA CYS A 373 32.57 7.96 3.16
C CYS A 373 33.54 8.73 4.08
N GLY A 374 34.25 8.01 4.94
CA GLY A 374 35.15 8.59 5.95
C GLY A 374 34.45 9.10 7.22
N VAL A 375 33.12 9.04 7.30
CA VAL A 375 32.33 9.36 8.50
C VAL A 375 32.36 8.15 9.44
N THR A 376 33.23 8.21 10.45
CA THR A 376 33.25 7.25 11.55
C THR A 376 32.01 7.45 12.43
N ALA A 377 31.13 6.44 12.46
CA ALA A 377 30.01 6.38 13.38
C ALA A 377 30.49 5.97 14.78
N TYR A 378 29.87 6.50 15.84
CA TYR A 378 30.15 6.13 17.22
C TYR A 378 28.86 5.77 17.97
N ASN A 379 28.88 4.69 18.74
CA ASN A 379 27.78 4.33 19.61
C ASN A 379 27.80 5.18 20.92
N PRO A 380 26.74 5.14 21.76
CA PRO A 380 26.68 5.95 22.98
C PRO A 380 27.75 5.61 24.04
N ALA A 381 28.48 4.49 23.88
CA ALA A 381 29.62 4.10 24.70
C ALA A 381 30.98 4.55 24.11
N GLY A 382 30.98 5.32 23.01
CA GLY A 382 32.18 5.86 22.36
C GLY A 382 32.98 4.84 21.53
N ALA A 383 32.45 3.64 21.31
CA ALA A 383 33.06 2.69 20.37
C ALA A 383 32.64 3.04 18.93
N ALA A 384 33.59 2.91 17.99
CA ALA A 384 33.27 3.05 16.57
C ALA A 384 32.28 1.96 16.12
N ILE A 385 31.38 2.28 15.21
CA ILE A 385 30.47 1.32 14.57
C ILE A 385 31.05 0.95 13.20
N PRO A 386 31.67 -0.24 13.04
CA PRO A 386 32.30 -0.67 11.78
C PRO A 386 31.30 -1.32 10.81
N ASN A 387 30.04 -1.45 11.22
CA ASN A 387 28.99 -2.19 10.53
C ASN A 387 28.64 -1.55 9.18
N ASP A 388 28.24 -2.39 8.22
CA ASP A 388 27.64 -1.95 6.96
C ASP A 388 26.36 -1.13 7.22
N LEU A 389 26.20 0.00 6.51
CA LEU A 389 24.97 0.77 6.54
C LEU A 389 23.86 0.01 5.81
N GLY A 390 22.62 0.10 6.30
CA GLY A 390 21.45 -0.63 5.80
C GLY A 390 20.26 0.28 5.53
N LYS A 391 19.05 -0.20 5.87
CA LYS A 391 17.77 0.50 5.61
C LYS A 391 17.84 1.97 6.05
N MET A 392 17.20 2.88 5.29
CA MET A 392 17.18 4.30 5.64
C MET A 392 15.89 5.03 5.25
N THR A 393 15.70 6.23 5.81
CA THR A 393 14.61 7.16 5.49
C THR A 393 15.13 8.60 5.67
N PRO A 394 14.94 9.51 4.70
CA PRO A 394 15.30 10.93 4.87
C PRO A 394 14.43 11.62 5.92
N PHE A 395 14.93 12.73 6.48
CA PHE A 395 14.07 13.71 7.16
C PHE A 395 13.59 14.74 6.13
N GLU A 396 12.28 15.00 6.08
CA GLU A 396 11.69 15.92 5.09
C GLU A 396 11.68 17.39 5.57
N ASP A 397 12.14 17.64 6.80
CA ASP A 397 12.34 18.96 7.44
C ASP A 397 13.37 19.89 6.74
N GLY A 398 13.91 19.49 5.58
CA GLY A 398 14.91 20.22 4.83
C GLY A 398 16.31 20.23 5.47
N SER A 399 16.54 19.51 6.57
CA SER A 399 17.83 19.51 7.28
C SER A 399 18.90 18.65 6.61
N GLY A 400 18.55 17.85 5.61
CA GLY A 400 19.44 16.88 4.95
C GLY A 400 19.86 15.71 5.85
N ARG A 401 19.19 15.52 6.99
CA ARG A 401 19.39 14.35 7.85
C ARG A 401 18.79 13.10 7.23
N VAL A 402 19.36 11.95 7.58
CA VAL A 402 18.85 10.63 7.15
C VAL A 402 18.87 9.68 8.35
N LEU A 403 17.73 9.10 8.70
CA LEU A 403 17.66 7.95 9.61
C LEU A 403 18.26 6.75 8.87
N VAL A 404 19.26 6.07 9.43
CA VAL A 404 19.99 4.99 8.75
C VAL A 404 20.35 3.85 9.71
N GLU A 405 20.11 2.62 9.26
CA GLU A 405 20.52 1.40 9.94
C GLU A 405 22.05 1.27 9.89
N THR A 406 22.66 0.95 11.02
CA THR A 406 24.09 0.71 11.20
C THR A 406 24.34 -0.76 11.60
N GLY A 407 23.70 -1.68 10.87
CA GLY A 407 23.73 -3.13 11.09
C GLY A 407 22.92 -3.62 12.29
N ASP A 408 22.50 -4.89 12.25
CA ASP A 408 21.78 -5.60 13.33
C ASP A 408 20.53 -4.86 13.86
N ASN A 409 19.76 -4.16 13.00
CA ASN A 409 18.65 -3.27 13.40
C ASN A 409 19.04 -2.20 14.45
N ILE A 410 20.32 -1.85 14.56
CA ILE A 410 20.79 -0.69 15.33
C ILE A 410 20.70 0.53 14.40
N TRP A 411 20.14 1.64 14.87
CA TRP A 411 19.93 2.83 14.05
C TRP A 411 20.73 4.04 14.51
N SER A 412 21.09 4.87 13.55
CA SER A 412 21.74 6.18 13.75
C SER A 412 21.04 7.23 12.89
N VAL A 413 21.25 8.50 13.19
CA VAL A 413 20.92 9.61 12.30
C VAL A 413 22.21 10.12 11.67
N PHE A 414 22.23 10.18 10.34
CA PHE A 414 23.21 10.94 9.59
C PHE A 414 22.91 12.44 9.73
N GLU A 415 23.92 13.21 10.15
CA GLU A 415 23.86 14.67 10.26
C GLU A 415 24.84 15.27 9.23
N PRO A 416 24.37 16.04 8.23
CA PRO A 416 25.24 16.62 7.21
C PRO A 416 26.05 17.81 7.73
N VAL A 417 27.09 18.18 6.98
CA VAL A 417 27.84 19.43 7.22
C VAL A 417 26.88 20.62 7.17
N GLY A 418 26.95 21.48 8.19
CA GLY A 418 26.06 22.63 8.38
C GLY A 418 24.89 22.37 9.33
N PHE A 419 24.48 21.11 9.56
CA PHE A 419 23.41 20.81 10.51
C PHE A 419 23.80 21.28 11.92
N GLN A 420 22.98 22.15 12.52
CA GLN A 420 23.26 22.85 13.79
C GLN A 420 24.66 23.51 13.85
N GLY A 421 25.24 23.88 12.70
CA GLY A 421 26.58 24.46 12.59
C GLY A 421 27.74 23.45 12.61
N ALA A 422 27.48 22.14 12.44
CA ALA A 422 28.51 21.12 12.37
C ALA A 422 29.48 21.34 11.19
N THR A 423 30.78 21.29 11.45
CA THR A 423 31.84 21.46 10.43
C THR A 423 32.21 20.18 9.69
N GLU A 424 31.63 19.05 10.10
CA GLU A 424 31.90 17.69 9.62
C GLU A 424 30.58 16.91 9.66
N ALA A 425 30.37 15.98 8.72
CA ALA A 425 29.20 15.10 8.75
C ALA A 425 29.37 14.00 9.80
N LYS A 426 28.27 13.52 10.39
CA LYS A 426 28.27 12.59 11.53
C LYS A 426 27.25 11.48 11.37
N LEU A 427 27.50 10.36 12.03
CA LEU A 427 26.53 9.28 12.26
C LEU A 427 26.35 9.16 13.77
N VAL A 428 25.17 9.55 14.25
CA VAL A 428 24.85 9.71 15.67
C VAL A 428 23.84 8.64 16.09
N ALA A 429 24.27 7.72 16.94
CA ALA A 429 23.45 6.58 17.35
C ALA A 429 22.16 6.98 18.07
N ILE A 430 21.07 6.28 17.74
CA ILE A 430 19.81 6.30 18.48
C ILE A 430 19.95 5.36 19.67
N THR A 431 19.40 5.76 20.83
CA THR A 431 19.42 4.95 22.05
C THR A 431 18.12 4.15 22.16
N PRO A 432 18.12 2.81 22.04
CA PRO A 432 16.90 2.02 22.13
C PRO A 432 16.21 2.17 23.50
N PRO A 433 14.88 2.34 23.54
CA PRO A 433 14.17 2.57 24.80
C PRO A 433 14.06 1.29 25.64
N PRO A 434 13.95 1.42 26.98
CA PRO A 434 13.74 0.27 27.85
C PRO A 434 12.35 -0.33 27.63
N THR A 435 12.30 -1.65 27.50
CA THR A 435 11.05 -2.44 27.54
C THR A 435 10.65 -2.74 28.99
N ARG A 436 9.44 -3.27 29.19
CA ARG A 436 8.92 -3.70 30.50
C ARG A 436 9.86 -4.70 31.18
N ALA A 437 10.09 -4.50 32.47
CA ALA A 437 10.93 -5.39 33.27
C ALA A 437 10.38 -6.84 33.27
N GLY A 438 11.22 -7.80 32.90
CA GLY A 438 10.87 -9.22 32.77
C GLY A 438 10.60 -9.68 31.33
N THR A 439 10.36 -8.75 30.40
CA THR A 439 10.34 -9.05 28.95
C THR A 439 11.77 -9.24 28.45
N ILE A 440 12.00 -10.26 27.63
CA ILE A 440 13.28 -10.46 26.93
C ILE A 440 13.14 -9.90 25.51
N VAL A 441 14.10 -9.06 25.09
CA VAL A 441 14.20 -8.55 23.71
C VAL A 441 15.64 -8.78 23.23
N PRO A 442 15.87 -9.56 22.16
CA PRO A 442 17.19 -9.74 21.56
C PRO A 442 17.85 -8.39 21.23
N ALA A 443 19.18 -8.31 21.28
CA ALA A 443 19.88 -7.05 21.04
C ALA A 443 19.57 -6.45 19.65
N ALA A 444 19.48 -7.33 18.64
CA ALA A 444 19.18 -7.00 17.25
C ALA A 444 17.67 -6.86 16.92
N ASP A 445 16.80 -6.84 17.94
CA ASP A 445 15.34 -6.71 17.79
C ASP A 445 14.76 -5.60 18.69
N ARG A 446 15.60 -4.64 19.12
CA ARG A 446 15.17 -3.53 19.99
C ARG A 446 14.55 -2.35 19.24
N THR A 447 14.84 -2.26 17.95
CA THR A 447 14.57 -1.15 17.04
C THR A 447 14.44 -1.67 15.60
N ARG A 448 13.81 -2.83 15.41
CA ARG A 448 13.63 -3.43 14.07
C ARG A 448 12.66 -2.58 13.24
N GLU A 449 12.89 -2.48 11.93
CA GLU A 449 12.09 -1.66 11.01
C GLU A 449 11.81 -0.23 11.49
N MET A 450 12.85 0.52 11.87
CA MET A 450 12.65 1.93 12.20
C MET A 450 12.32 2.76 10.95
N ARG A 451 11.41 3.72 11.08
CA ARG A 451 11.10 4.79 10.09
C ARG A 451 10.88 6.11 10.83
N ILE A 452 11.36 7.21 10.26
CA ILE A 452 11.11 8.58 10.75
C ILE A 452 9.76 9.07 10.20
N SER A 453 9.02 9.86 10.98
CA SER A 453 7.84 10.58 10.49
C SER A 453 8.23 11.68 9.50
N PRO A 454 7.34 12.07 8.55
CA PRO A 454 7.63 13.13 7.57
C PRO A 454 8.07 14.45 8.22
N ASP A 455 7.42 14.88 9.31
CA ASP A 455 7.78 16.09 10.07
C ASP A 455 9.09 15.97 10.87
N GLY A 456 9.72 14.79 10.88
CA GLY A 456 11.00 14.54 11.55
C GLY A 456 10.95 14.52 13.08
N THR A 457 9.76 14.49 13.70
CA THR A 457 9.59 14.58 15.17
C THR A 457 9.46 13.23 15.87
N HIS A 458 9.03 12.19 15.16
CA HIS A 458 8.74 10.86 15.70
C HIS A 458 9.45 9.75 14.90
N VAL A 459 9.65 8.61 15.55
CA VAL A 459 9.99 7.35 14.89
C VAL A 459 8.94 6.29 15.22
N VAL A 460 8.68 5.41 14.26
CA VAL A 460 8.06 4.10 14.52
C VAL A 460 9.13 3.02 14.39
N PHE A 461 9.01 1.94 15.16
CA PHE A 461 9.83 0.73 15.07
C PHE A 461 9.10 -0.45 15.72
N THR A 462 9.53 -1.68 15.44
CA THR A 462 9.04 -2.91 16.09
C THR A 462 10.07 -3.48 17.07
N GLN A 463 9.59 -4.09 18.15
CA GLN A 463 10.38 -4.98 19.00
C GLN A 463 9.92 -6.43 18.90
N ILE A 464 10.83 -7.38 18.70
CA ILE A 464 10.52 -8.80 18.87
C ILE A 464 10.67 -9.14 20.35
N GLN A 465 9.53 -9.23 21.03
CA GLN A 465 9.43 -9.49 22.46
C GLN A 465 9.20 -10.98 22.73
N LEU A 466 10.05 -11.54 23.57
CA LEU A 466 9.95 -12.91 24.09
C LEU A 466 9.44 -12.84 25.53
N VAL A 467 8.16 -13.18 25.73
CA VAL A 467 7.53 -13.15 27.06
C VAL A 467 7.58 -14.54 27.69
N PRO A 468 8.26 -14.73 28.84
CA PRO A 468 8.27 -16.02 29.54
C PRO A 468 6.87 -16.33 30.10
N LYS A 469 6.37 -17.54 29.85
CA LYS A 469 5.17 -18.01 30.54
C LYS A 469 5.55 -18.48 31.94
N ASP A 470 4.97 -17.81 32.94
CA ASP A 470 5.02 -18.13 34.38
C ASP A 470 6.40 -18.05 35.08
N GLN A 471 6.66 -16.87 35.68
CA GLN A 471 7.65 -16.58 36.75
C GLN A 471 9.16 -16.54 36.38
N PRO A 472 9.99 -15.78 37.14
CA PRO A 472 11.43 -15.69 36.89
C PRO A 472 12.16 -17.01 37.17
N GLY A 473 13.05 -17.41 36.25
CA GLY A 473 13.88 -18.61 36.40
C GLY A 473 13.30 -19.90 35.81
N ALA A 474 12.11 -19.85 35.21
CA ALA A 474 11.58 -20.97 34.43
C ALA A 474 12.47 -21.25 33.19
N GLN A 475 13.00 -22.47 33.10
CA GLN A 475 13.73 -23.02 31.96
C GLN A 475 13.25 -24.46 31.71
N PRO A 476 13.06 -24.85 30.44
CA PRO A 476 14.10 -24.91 29.42
C PRO A 476 14.04 -23.73 28.43
N PRO A 477 14.96 -23.64 27.46
CA PRO A 477 14.78 -22.75 26.32
C PRO A 477 13.54 -23.18 25.50
N GLY A 478 12.67 -22.22 25.13
CA GLY A 478 11.75 -22.39 24.00
C GLY A 478 10.27 -22.03 24.21
N ASP A 479 9.73 -22.03 25.44
CA ASP A 479 8.29 -21.79 25.68
C ASP A 479 7.99 -20.32 26.03
N TYR A 480 8.33 -19.43 25.09
CA TYR A 480 8.08 -17.99 25.16
C TYR A 480 6.96 -17.61 24.20
N LEU A 481 6.03 -16.72 24.58
CA LEU A 481 5.22 -16.03 23.58
C LEU A 481 6.15 -15.12 22.77
N ILE A 482 6.19 -15.32 21.45
CA ILE A 482 6.91 -14.46 20.50
C ILE A 482 5.92 -13.44 19.93
N ALA A 483 6.08 -12.17 20.28
CA ALA A 483 5.27 -11.06 19.78
C ALA A 483 6.15 -10.04 19.04
N ALA A 484 5.74 -9.61 17.85
CA ALA A 484 6.29 -8.43 17.19
C ALA A 484 5.46 -7.23 17.65
N VAL A 485 6.07 -6.24 18.32
CA VAL A 485 5.37 -5.17 19.02
C VAL A 485 5.71 -3.82 18.37
N PRO A 486 4.78 -3.22 17.58
CA PRO A 486 5.00 -1.93 16.92
C PRO A 486 4.82 -0.75 17.89
N ILE A 487 5.78 0.18 17.85
CA ILE A 487 5.99 1.24 18.85
C ILE A 487 6.25 2.56 18.15
N VAL A 488 5.53 3.62 18.54
CA VAL A 488 5.84 5.01 18.20
C VAL A 488 6.52 5.70 19.38
N ALA A 489 7.52 6.54 19.11
CA ALA A 489 8.17 7.39 20.10
C ALA A 489 8.59 8.73 19.47
N GLY A 490 8.56 9.82 20.24
CA GLY A 490 9.21 11.07 19.82
C GLY A 490 10.72 10.87 19.75
N ILE A 491 11.42 11.59 18.86
CA ILE A 491 12.89 11.51 18.72
C ILE A 491 13.55 12.86 18.99
N THR A 492 14.36 12.92 20.04
CA THR A 492 15.06 14.15 20.47
C THR A 492 16.56 14.02 20.28
N ARG A 493 17.21 15.07 19.76
CA ARG A 493 18.67 15.16 19.68
C ARG A 493 19.25 15.49 21.07
N GLY A 494 19.81 14.48 21.73
CA GLY A 494 20.63 14.64 22.94
C GLY A 494 22.02 15.19 22.62
N ALA A 495 22.92 15.21 23.61
CA ALA A 495 24.27 15.75 23.42
C ALA A 495 25.17 14.84 22.55
N MET A 496 25.11 13.52 22.77
CA MET A 496 26.00 12.52 22.16
C MET A 496 25.28 11.52 21.25
N ASN A 497 23.96 11.53 21.29
CA ASN A 497 23.04 10.49 20.86
C ASN A 497 21.70 11.13 20.45
N TYR A 498 20.86 10.34 19.79
CA TYR A 498 19.41 10.59 19.77
C TYR A 498 18.73 9.74 20.86
N GLU A 499 17.71 10.30 21.50
CA GLU A 499 16.93 9.67 22.58
C GLU A 499 15.47 9.56 22.17
N LEU A 500 14.86 8.40 22.43
CA LEU A 500 13.45 8.15 22.13
C LEU A 500 12.58 8.42 23.35
N THR A 501 11.61 9.33 23.20
CA THR A 501 10.80 9.88 24.28
C THR A 501 9.36 9.36 24.25
N ASP A 502 8.85 9.04 25.44
CA ASP A 502 7.52 8.48 25.72
C ASP A 502 7.04 7.34 24.79
N PRO A 503 7.84 6.26 24.59
CA PRO A 503 7.52 5.17 23.67
C PRO A 503 6.19 4.49 23.99
N ARG A 504 5.27 4.44 23.02
CA ARG A 504 3.93 3.85 23.11
C ARG A 504 3.75 2.68 22.14
N VAL A 505 3.16 1.60 22.62
CA VAL A 505 2.78 0.43 21.80
C VAL A 505 1.45 0.71 21.11
N ILE A 506 1.49 0.96 19.80
CA ILE A 506 0.33 1.41 19.02
C ILE A 506 -0.55 0.26 18.51
N TYR A 507 -0.05 -0.98 18.49
CA TYR A 507 -0.86 -2.15 18.14
C TYR A 507 -0.33 -3.39 18.86
N TYR A 508 -1.18 -4.43 19.02
CA TYR A 508 -0.88 -5.55 19.93
C TYR A 508 0.05 -6.61 19.32
N THR A 509 0.13 -6.72 17.99
CA THR A 509 1.08 -7.57 17.28
C THR A 509 1.30 -7.07 15.85
N GLY A 510 2.50 -7.21 15.29
CA GLY A 510 2.79 -6.89 13.90
C GLY A 510 4.13 -6.20 13.71
N GLU A 511 4.49 -5.97 12.44
CA GLU A 511 5.69 -5.24 12.07
C GLU A 511 5.33 -3.89 11.48
N ALA A 512 5.76 -2.80 12.11
CA ALA A 512 5.57 -1.46 11.55
C ALA A 512 6.39 -1.32 10.27
N LYS A 513 5.74 -0.91 9.18
CA LYS A 513 6.35 -0.85 7.84
C LYS A 513 6.71 0.56 7.41
N GLN A 514 5.78 1.51 7.58
CA GLN A 514 5.89 2.85 7.00
C GLN A 514 4.92 3.85 7.64
N TRP A 515 5.18 5.15 7.48
CA TRP A 515 4.27 6.25 7.85
C TRP A 515 3.38 6.67 6.67
N THR A 516 2.21 7.25 6.93
CA THR A 516 1.51 8.03 5.89
C THR A 516 2.31 9.29 5.54
N ALA A 517 2.24 9.73 4.29
CA ALA A 517 2.96 10.92 3.81
C ALA A 517 2.59 12.24 4.52
N ASP A 518 1.46 12.27 5.25
CA ASP A 518 1.04 13.40 6.09
C ASP A 518 1.40 13.24 7.59
N GLY A 519 2.05 12.14 7.96
CA GLY A 519 2.48 11.82 9.33
C GLY A 519 1.38 11.46 10.32
N GLN A 520 0.11 11.30 9.89
CA GLN A 520 -1.01 11.04 10.80
C GLN A 520 -1.24 9.56 11.11
N GLY A 521 -0.72 8.63 10.29
CA GLY A 521 -0.92 7.19 10.44
C GLY A 521 0.35 6.36 10.24
N VAL A 522 0.32 5.12 10.73
CA VAL A 522 1.36 4.09 10.53
C VAL A 522 0.76 2.84 9.91
N ILE A 523 1.43 2.31 8.89
CA ILE A 523 1.15 1.03 8.25
C ILE A 523 1.85 -0.10 9.04
N ILE A 524 1.13 -1.16 9.35
CA ILE A 524 1.60 -2.32 10.12
C ILE A 524 1.18 -3.60 9.41
N LEU A 525 2.15 -4.45 9.08
CA LEU A 525 1.91 -5.80 8.58
C LEU A 525 1.49 -6.69 9.76
N GLY A 526 0.26 -7.19 9.74
CA GLY A 526 -0.32 -7.94 10.86
C GLY A 526 -1.82 -7.77 11.09
N GLY A 527 -2.58 -7.45 10.05
CA GLY A 527 -4.03 -7.61 10.03
C GLY A 527 -4.43 -9.10 9.98
N PHE A 528 -5.54 -9.42 10.63
CA PHE A 528 -6.12 -10.77 10.69
C PHE A 528 -7.62 -10.71 10.38
N ALA A 529 -8.04 -9.97 9.35
CA ALA A 529 -9.44 -9.86 9.01
C ALA A 529 -10.00 -11.23 8.54
N ASP A 530 -9.32 -11.84 7.57
CA ASP A 530 -9.66 -13.13 6.98
C ASP A 530 -8.75 -14.26 7.51
N ALA A 531 -9.30 -15.47 7.62
CA ALA A 531 -8.65 -16.59 8.30
C ALA A 531 -7.39 -17.09 7.57
N GLY A 532 -6.23 -16.80 8.15
CA GLY A 532 -4.92 -17.17 7.59
C GLY A 532 -4.34 -16.15 6.61
N ASN A 533 -5.09 -15.09 6.27
CA ASN A 533 -4.55 -13.93 5.57
C ASN A 533 -3.62 -13.12 6.50
N VAL A 534 -2.81 -12.25 5.90
CA VAL A 534 -1.91 -11.34 6.62
C VAL A 534 -2.02 -9.98 5.95
N ASP A 535 -3.00 -9.20 6.39
CA ASP A 535 -3.28 -7.90 5.78
C ASP A 535 -2.27 -6.85 6.29
N ASP A 536 -2.02 -5.81 5.50
CA ASP A 536 -1.58 -4.53 6.04
C ASP A 536 -2.76 -3.79 6.67
N ILE A 537 -2.49 -3.11 7.78
CA ILE A 537 -3.45 -2.23 8.46
C ILE A 537 -2.86 -0.84 8.67
N LEU A 538 -3.71 0.18 8.60
CA LEU A 538 -3.38 1.55 8.93
C LEU A 538 -3.89 1.88 10.34
N VAL A 539 -3.00 2.33 11.22
CA VAL A 539 -3.33 2.84 12.57
C VAL A 539 -3.22 4.35 12.57
N ASP A 540 -4.33 5.04 12.82
CA ASP A 540 -4.37 6.49 13.06
C ASP A 540 -3.72 6.82 14.41
N ILE A 541 -2.73 7.71 14.41
CA ILE A 541 -1.90 7.97 15.60
C ILE A 541 -2.58 8.92 16.59
N ALA A 542 -3.53 9.76 16.16
CA ALA A 542 -4.28 10.64 17.05
C ALA A 542 -5.33 9.89 17.90
N THR A 543 -5.96 8.85 17.32
CA THR A 543 -7.15 8.19 17.88
C THR A 543 -6.96 6.71 18.22
N GLY A 544 -6.00 6.03 17.58
CA GLY A 544 -5.88 4.57 17.64
C GLY A 544 -6.90 3.81 16.80
N GLN A 545 -7.62 4.48 15.90
CA GLN A 545 -8.48 3.81 14.93
C GLN A 545 -7.66 2.96 13.97
N VAL A 546 -8.07 1.71 13.78
CA VAL A 546 -7.44 0.75 12.87
C VAL A 546 -8.33 0.57 11.64
N THR A 547 -7.72 0.63 10.45
CA THR A 547 -8.38 0.43 9.15
C THR A 547 -7.64 -0.65 8.37
N ARG A 548 -8.35 -1.59 7.73
CA ARG A 548 -7.75 -2.58 6.81
C ARG A 548 -7.24 -1.86 5.56
N LEU A 549 -6.00 -2.12 5.15
CA LEU A 549 -5.36 -1.45 4.01
C LEU A 549 -5.25 -2.37 2.79
N THR A 550 -4.89 -3.64 2.97
CA THR A 550 -4.93 -4.69 1.92
C THR A 550 -6.01 -5.73 2.20
N GLY A 551 -6.50 -6.35 1.13
CA GLY A 551 -7.51 -7.41 1.15
C GLY A 551 -7.22 -8.57 0.18
N ASN A 552 -6.14 -8.50 -0.61
CA ASN A 552 -5.69 -9.59 -1.46
C ASN A 552 -5.49 -10.90 -0.68
N LEU A 553 -5.53 -12.03 -1.39
CA LEU A 553 -5.44 -13.38 -0.82
C LEU A 553 -4.01 -13.88 -0.62
N ASP A 554 -3.03 -13.20 -1.21
CA ASP A 554 -1.62 -13.56 -1.14
C ASP A 554 -0.86 -12.82 0.00
N TYR A 555 0.48 -12.89 0.00
CA TYR A 555 1.32 -12.42 1.11
C TYR A 555 1.98 -11.05 0.85
N ASP A 556 1.70 -10.08 1.72
CA ASP A 556 2.26 -8.72 1.71
C ASP A 556 3.48 -8.54 2.63
N GLU A 557 4.35 -7.56 2.34
CA GLU A 557 5.60 -7.28 3.08
C GLU A 557 5.82 -5.76 3.37
N ASP A 558 6.88 -5.10 2.88
CA ASP A 558 7.09 -3.66 3.07
C ASP A 558 6.26 -2.87 2.03
N THR A 559 5.36 -2.02 2.53
CA THR A 559 4.38 -1.23 1.75
C THR A 559 4.60 0.27 1.92
N ASP A 560 4.40 1.03 0.86
CA ASP A 560 4.48 2.50 0.84
C ASP A 560 3.26 3.12 0.14
N LEU A 561 2.67 4.14 0.76
CA LEU A 561 1.39 4.72 0.36
C LEU A 561 1.62 6.02 -0.43
N SER A 562 0.91 6.21 -1.54
CA SER A 562 1.05 7.41 -2.37
C SER A 562 0.77 8.70 -1.58
N PRO A 563 1.33 9.86 -1.97
CA PRO A 563 1.16 11.11 -1.21
C PRO A 563 -0.29 11.55 -0.96
N ASN A 564 -1.23 11.06 -1.79
CA ASN A 564 -2.66 11.32 -1.65
C ASN A 564 -3.48 10.19 -0.97
N GLY A 565 -2.81 9.13 -0.48
CA GLY A 565 -3.44 8.06 0.31
C GLY A 565 -4.26 7.04 -0.47
N ARG A 566 -4.05 6.89 -1.79
CA ARG A 566 -4.92 6.09 -2.68
C ARG A 566 -4.27 4.87 -3.33
N TRP A 567 -2.94 4.85 -3.47
CA TRP A 567 -2.20 3.73 -4.05
C TRP A 567 -1.18 3.15 -3.08
N LEU A 568 -1.05 1.84 -3.13
CA LEU A 568 -0.01 1.07 -2.48
C LEU A 568 1.04 0.73 -3.53
N ALA A 569 2.30 1.09 -3.26
CA ALA A 569 3.44 0.40 -3.81
C ALA A 569 3.84 -0.65 -2.77
N ILE A 570 3.74 -1.94 -3.12
CA ILE A 570 3.71 -3.02 -2.14
C ILE A 570 4.60 -4.17 -2.59
N GLY A 571 5.53 -4.60 -1.73
CA GLY A 571 6.23 -5.87 -1.96
C GLY A 571 5.30 -7.02 -1.60
N SER A 572 4.81 -7.77 -2.58
CA SER A 572 3.84 -8.86 -2.35
C SER A 572 4.12 -10.11 -3.18
N ALA A 573 3.46 -11.21 -2.81
CA ALA A 573 3.41 -12.49 -3.50
C ALA A 573 2.19 -12.62 -4.44
N HIS A 574 1.47 -11.54 -4.74
CA HIS A 574 0.28 -11.53 -5.62
C HIS A 574 0.47 -12.39 -6.88
N GLY A 575 -0.48 -13.28 -7.14
CA GLY A 575 -0.50 -14.15 -8.31
C GLY A 575 0.38 -15.40 -8.22
N LEU A 576 1.10 -15.61 -7.10
CA LEU A 576 1.82 -16.86 -6.85
C LEU A 576 0.94 -17.94 -6.21
N ASP A 577 -0.22 -17.58 -5.65
CA ASP A 577 -1.07 -18.43 -4.80
C ASP A 577 -0.31 -19.03 -3.60
N ALA A 578 0.56 -18.24 -2.99
CA ALA A 578 1.32 -18.64 -1.82
C ALA A 578 0.38 -18.81 -0.60
N LEU A 579 -0.44 -17.80 -0.26
CA LEU A 579 -1.42 -17.86 0.85
C LEU A 579 -2.81 -18.30 0.41
N THR A 580 -3.16 -18.07 -0.86
CA THR A 580 -4.44 -18.43 -1.49
C THR A 580 -5.00 -19.82 -1.11
N PRO A 581 -4.21 -20.91 -0.98
CA PRO A 581 -4.70 -22.22 -0.49
C PRO A 581 -5.51 -22.18 0.81
N MET A 582 -5.24 -21.23 1.71
CA MET A 582 -5.91 -21.05 3.02
C MET A 582 -6.93 -19.90 3.01
N SER A 583 -6.58 -18.77 2.39
CA SER A 583 -7.34 -17.51 2.43
C SER A 583 -8.55 -17.50 1.48
N ARG A 584 -8.50 -18.20 0.33
CA ARG A 584 -9.58 -18.14 -0.68
C ARG A 584 -10.94 -18.62 -0.21
N ILE A 585 -10.98 -19.49 0.82
CA ILE A 585 -12.21 -19.86 1.50
C ILE A 585 -12.48 -18.82 2.60
N VAL A 586 -12.89 -17.63 2.14
CA VAL A 586 -13.00 -16.41 2.94
C VAL A 586 -13.96 -16.61 4.12
N ARG A 587 -13.45 -16.35 5.32
CA ARG A 587 -14.13 -16.45 6.62
C ARG A 587 -13.33 -15.65 7.67
N PRO A 588 -13.95 -15.10 8.74
CA PRO A 588 -13.21 -14.37 9.77
C PRO A 588 -12.15 -15.21 10.47
N SER A 589 -11.07 -14.58 10.94
CA SER A 589 -9.95 -15.25 11.63
C SER A 589 -10.31 -15.76 13.05
N PHE A 590 -11.21 -16.75 13.13
CA PHE A 590 -11.69 -17.37 14.36
C PHE A 590 -10.64 -18.20 15.11
N LEU A 591 -9.55 -18.59 14.43
CA LEU A 591 -8.51 -19.50 14.92
C LEU A 591 -7.10 -18.94 14.67
N PRO A 592 -6.17 -19.06 15.64
CA PRO A 592 -4.78 -18.65 15.47
C PRO A 592 -3.99 -19.65 14.61
N ALA A 593 -4.09 -19.55 13.28
CA ALA A 593 -3.32 -20.39 12.36
C ALA A 593 -1.85 -19.96 12.24
N LEU A 594 -1.58 -18.64 12.17
CA LEU A 594 -0.23 -18.03 12.19
C LEU A 594 0.78 -18.58 11.14
N ILE A 595 0.30 -18.92 9.94
CA ILE A 595 1.11 -19.56 8.89
C ILE A 595 2.21 -18.66 8.27
N GLN A 596 2.02 -17.33 8.30
CA GLN A 596 2.87 -16.28 7.72
C GLN A 596 4.37 -16.63 7.62
N GLY A 597 5.04 -16.73 8.77
CA GLY A 597 6.50 -16.81 8.81
C GLY A 597 7.07 -18.08 8.18
N SER A 598 6.26 -19.14 8.05
CA SER A 598 6.66 -20.39 7.40
C SER A 598 6.55 -20.32 5.88
N LEU A 599 5.56 -19.56 5.39
CA LEU A 599 5.41 -19.26 3.97
C LEU A 599 6.51 -18.32 3.49
N TYR A 600 6.80 -17.28 4.26
CA TYR A 600 7.93 -16.40 4.01
C TYR A 600 9.22 -17.23 3.91
N GLU A 601 9.52 -18.09 4.89
CA GLU A 601 10.74 -18.91 4.89
C GLU A 601 10.84 -19.88 3.69
N ALA A 602 9.72 -20.37 3.16
CA ALA A 602 9.71 -21.30 2.02
C ALA A 602 9.97 -20.59 0.67
N TYR A 603 9.25 -19.50 0.41
CA TYR A 603 9.31 -18.76 -0.85
C TYR A 603 10.42 -17.68 -0.87
N ALA A 604 10.91 -17.21 0.29
CA ALA A 604 11.99 -16.22 0.36
C ALA A 604 13.41 -16.81 0.23
N LYS A 605 13.54 -18.14 0.29
CA LYS A 605 14.84 -18.80 0.47
C LYS A 605 15.51 -19.17 -0.85
N GLY A 606 16.75 -18.69 -0.99
CA GLY A 606 17.56 -18.82 -2.21
C GLY A 606 17.35 -17.60 -3.10
N VAL A 607 16.33 -17.69 -3.95
CA VAL A 607 15.70 -16.54 -4.60
C VAL A 607 14.48 -16.18 -3.76
N ASN A 608 14.31 -14.91 -3.39
CA ASN A 608 13.11 -14.46 -2.69
C ASN A 608 12.06 -13.98 -3.70
N VAL A 609 10.87 -14.55 -3.69
CA VAL A 609 9.75 -14.16 -4.56
C VAL A 609 8.50 -13.71 -3.78
N THR A 610 8.57 -13.65 -2.43
CA THR A 610 7.41 -13.32 -1.58
C THR A 610 7.02 -11.86 -1.60
N ASN A 611 7.88 -10.99 -2.14
CA ASN A 611 7.83 -9.56 -1.86
C ASN A 611 8.33 -8.73 -3.05
N GLN A 612 7.84 -9.06 -4.23
CA GLN A 612 8.12 -8.31 -5.47
C GLN A 612 7.21 -7.09 -5.56
N GLU A 613 7.70 -5.96 -6.09
CA GLU A 613 6.96 -4.71 -6.09
C GLU A 613 5.73 -4.70 -7.05
N TRP A 614 4.54 -4.64 -6.48
CA TRP A 614 3.27 -4.35 -7.18
C TRP A 614 2.82 -2.91 -6.93
N LEU A 615 1.94 -2.43 -7.81
CA LEU A 615 1.21 -1.17 -7.69
C LEU A 615 -0.28 -1.44 -7.80
N VAL A 616 -1.03 -1.11 -6.76
CA VAL A 616 -2.47 -1.37 -6.64
C VAL A 616 -3.13 -0.20 -5.91
N ALA A 617 -4.40 0.11 -6.20
CA ALA A 617 -5.14 1.07 -5.37
C ALA A 617 -5.77 0.38 -4.18
N VAL A 618 -5.84 1.10 -3.05
CA VAL A 618 -6.37 0.59 -1.78
C VAL A 618 -7.78 0.01 -1.93
N GLU A 619 -8.64 0.64 -2.74
CA GLU A 619 -10.01 0.17 -2.97
C GLU A 619 -10.11 -1.07 -3.87
N ASP A 620 -9.09 -1.39 -4.66
CA ASP A 620 -9.07 -2.57 -5.54
C ASP A 620 -8.39 -3.77 -4.86
N ASP A 621 -7.36 -3.50 -4.06
CA ASP A 621 -6.77 -4.50 -3.17
C ASP A 621 -7.81 -5.01 -2.16
N LEU A 622 -8.63 -4.11 -1.61
CA LEU A 622 -9.78 -4.47 -0.77
C LEU A 622 -10.92 -5.21 -1.53
N LYS A 623 -10.94 -5.18 -2.88
CA LYS A 623 -11.78 -6.07 -3.72
C LYS A 623 -11.08 -7.41 -4.03
N ARG A 624 -9.83 -7.58 -3.62
CA ARG A 624 -8.92 -8.73 -3.86
C ARG A 624 -8.34 -8.79 -5.28
N GLU A 625 -8.02 -7.62 -5.84
CA GLU A 625 -7.35 -7.49 -7.14
C GLU A 625 -5.82 -7.39 -6.97
N ASN A 626 -5.04 -7.89 -7.92
CA ASN A 626 -3.57 -7.98 -7.80
C ASN A 626 -2.84 -6.66 -8.10
N GLY A 627 -3.49 -5.72 -8.80
CA GLY A 627 -2.84 -4.53 -9.35
C GLY A 627 -1.92 -4.83 -10.54
N LEU A 628 -0.86 -4.04 -10.68
CA LEU A 628 0.11 -4.08 -11.78
C LEU A 628 1.52 -4.38 -11.23
N PRO A 629 2.30 -5.30 -11.85
CA PRO A 629 3.68 -5.53 -11.43
C PRO A 629 4.56 -4.34 -11.84
N LEU A 630 5.42 -3.86 -10.94
CA LEU A 630 6.46 -2.87 -11.23
C LEU A 630 7.79 -3.51 -11.69
N PHE A 631 7.91 -4.83 -11.52
CA PHE A 631 9.03 -5.66 -11.96
C PHE A 631 8.80 -6.21 -13.37
N VAL A 632 9.72 -7.07 -13.81
CA VAL A 632 9.63 -7.86 -15.04
C VAL A 632 9.57 -9.33 -14.63
N SER A 633 8.64 -10.07 -15.22
CA SER A 633 8.33 -11.46 -14.87
C SER A 633 8.40 -12.35 -16.10
N ASP A 634 8.92 -13.57 -15.95
CA ASP A 634 8.95 -14.58 -17.02
C ASP A 634 7.56 -15.21 -17.22
N ASP A 635 6.61 -14.40 -17.71
CA ASP A 635 5.35 -14.87 -18.25
C ASP A 635 5.52 -15.23 -19.74
N PRO A 636 5.43 -16.52 -20.13
CA PRO A 636 5.51 -16.95 -21.53
C PRO A 636 4.32 -16.47 -22.39
N SER A 637 3.35 -15.74 -21.82
CA SER A 637 2.33 -15.00 -22.55
C SER A 637 2.76 -13.59 -22.99
N THR A 638 3.82 -13.01 -22.39
CA THR A 638 4.35 -11.68 -22.70
C THR A 638 5.85 -11.69 -23.09
N PRO A 639 6.23 -12.31 -24.22
CA PRO A 639 7.63 -12.55 -24.60
C PRO A 639 8.49 -11.29 -24.86
N GLU A 640 7.90 -10.11 -25.00
CA GLU A 640 8.65 -8.84 -25.01
C GLU A 640 9.23 -8.43 -23.64
N PHE A 641 8.86 -9.12 -22.57
CA PHE A 641 9.33 -8.91 -21.19
C PHE A 641 9.89 -10.18 -20.53
N GLU A 642 10.40 -11.15 -21.30
CA GLU A 642 11.09 -12.34 -20.75
C GLU A 642 12.53 -12.04 -20.30
N GLY A 643 12.93 -12.64 -19.17
CA GLY A 643 14.22 -13.33 -19.05
C GLY A 643 15.44 -12.52 -18.63
N ASP A 644 15.27 -11.40 -17.93
CA ASP A 644 16.41 -10.58 -17.47
C ASP A 644 17.02 -11.00 -16.11
N GLY A 645 16.33 -11.88 -15.38
CA GLY A 645 16.87 -12.64 -14.24
C GLY A 645 16.85 -11.91 -12.89
N TYR A 646 16.15 -10.77 -12.78
CA TYR A 646 16.18 -9.89 -11.61
C TYR A 646 14.85 -9.91 -10.84
N THR A 647 14.84 -10.59 -9.68
CA THR A 647 13.71 -10.47 -8.75
C THR A 647 13.68 -9.12 -8.06
N ALA A 648 12.50 -8.53 -7.94
CA ALA A 648 12.28 -7.32 -7.16
C ALA A 648 12.33 -7.55 -5.64
N ARG A 649 12.47 -6.48 -4.86
CA ARG A 649 12.94 -6.51 -3.47
C ARG A 649 12.28 -5.40 -2.65
N SER A 650 11.14 -5.74 -2.08
CA SER A 650 10.38 -4.98 -1.09
C SER A 650 11.21 -3.98 -0.29
N MET A 651 11.16 -2.73 -0.74
CA MET A 651 11.25 -1.50 0.04
C MET A 651 10.89 -0.32 -0.87
N PRO A 652 9.67 -0.31 -1.43
CA PRO A 652 9.26 0.72 -2.37
C PRO A 652 9.28 2.10 -1.72
N SER A 653 9.57 3.12 -2.53
CA SER A 653 9.50 4.53 -2.15
C SER A 653 8.79 5.34 -3.22
N TRP A 654 7.67 5.96 -2.89
CA TRP A 654 7.07 7.02 -3.69
C TRP A 654 7.98 8.24 -3.78
N ASN A 655 7.89 8.99 -4.88
CA ASN A 655 8.32 10.38 -4.93
C ASN A 655 7.22 11.32 -4.41
N HIS A 656 7.64 12.52 -4.02
CA HIS A 656 6.80 13.47 -3.28
C HIS A 656 5.59 14.04 -4.08
N ASP A 657 5.58 13.91 -5.42
CA ASP A 657 4.43 14.29 -6.27
C ASP A 657 3.59 13.10 -6.76
N GLY A 658 3.94 11.87 -6.36
CA GLY A 658 3.22 10.65 -6.69
C GLY A 658 3.30 10.21 -8.15
N THR A 659 4.25 10.72 -8.94
CA THR A 659 4.45 10.34 -10.35
C THR A 659 5.40 9.15 -10.55
N ALA A 660 6.14 8.71 -9.54
CA ALA A 660 7.06 7.58 -9.65
C ALA A 660 7.29 6.83 -8.34
N VAL A 661 7.61 5.55 -8.45
CA VAL A 661 8.08 4.69 -7.36
C VAL A 661 9.52 4.26 -7.65
N THR A 662 10.38 4.18 -6.63
CA THR A 662 11.70 3.55 -6.73
C THR A 662 11.79 2.36 -5.81
N PHE A 663 12.53 1.35 -6.25
CA PHE A 663 12.83 0.11 -5.51
C PHE A 663 14.14 -0.48 -6.08
N TYR A 664 14.55 -1.64 -5.60
CA TYR A 664 15.74 -2.33 -6.12
C TYR A 664 15.43 -3.78 -6.48
N GLU A 665 16.29 -4.35 -7.31
CA GLU A 665 16.15 -5.73 -7.78
C GLU A 665 17.48 -6.47 -7.62
N ARG A 666 17.44 -7.80 -7.54
CA ARG A 666 18.61 -8.68 -7.38
C ARG A 666 18.61 -9.78 -8.43
N LEU A 667 19.75 -9.94 -9.12
CA LEU A 667 19.95 -11.05 -10.05
C LEU A 667 19.87 -12.40 -9.32
N ALA A 668 19.05 -13.32 -9.84
CA ALA A 668 18.88 -14.68 -9.33
C ALA A 668 20.21 -15.46 -9.34
N GLY A 669 20.28 -16.51 -8.50
CA GLY A 669 21.48 -17.37 -8.38
C GLY A 669 22.75 -16.71 -7.83
N THR A 670 22.78 -15.39 -7.61
CA THR A 670 23.95 -14.68 -7.08
C THR A 670 24.26 -15.01 -5.62
N ASP A 671 25.54 -15.11 -5.27
CA ASP A 671 25.99 -15.28 -3.87
C ASP A 671 25.51 -14.13 -2.98
N SER A 672 25.08 -14.45 -1.77
CA SER A 672 24.68 -13.48 -0.75
C SER A 672 25.85 -12.61 -0.23
N SER A 673 27.10 -13.02 -0.44
CA SER A 673 28.27 -12.22 -0.04
C SER A 673 28.46 -10.94 -0.88
N LEU A 674 28.13 -11.00 -2.17
CA LEU A 674 28.19 -9.90 -3.14
C LEU A 674 27.05 -10.02 -4.18
N PRO A 675 25.79 -9.78 -3.78
CA PRO A 675 24.64 -9.94 -4.66
C PRO A 675 24.57 -8.81 -5.68
N LEU A 676 24.56 -9.13 -6.98
CA LEU A 676 24.37 -8.13 -8.03
C LEU A 676 22.96 -7.55 -7.93
N THR A 677 22.87 -6.25 -7.65
CA THR A 677 21.61 -5.51 -7.57
C THR A 677 21.60 -4.27 -8.44
N ARG A 678 20.41 -3.79 -8.80
CA ARG A 678 20.18 -2.56 -9.57
C ARG A 678 19.05 -1.76 -8.95
N ILE A 679 19.07 -0.43 -9.13
CA ILE A 679 17.96 0.46 -8.74
C ILE A 679 17.03 0.65 -9.93
N VAL A 680 15.72 0.61 -9.66
CA VAL A 680 14.66 0.87 -10.63
C VAL A 680 13.89 2.13 -10.22
N ILE A 681 13.52 2.93 -11.21
CA ILE A 681 12.45 3.92 -11.11
C ILE A 681 11.31 3.43 -12.01
N ALA A 682 10.17 3.11 -11.42
CA ALA A 682 8.92 2.90 -12.12
C ALA A 682 8.23 4.27 -12.27
N ASN A 683 8.35 4.89 -13.43
CA ASN A 683 7.65 6.13 -13.75
C ASN A 683 6.19 5.79 -14.08
N LEU A 684 5.24 6.45 -13.43
CA LEU A 684 3.82 6.11 -13.51
C LEU A 684 3.05 7.12 -14.35
N LYS A 685 2.20 6.60 -15.23
CA LYS A 685 1.32 7.38 -16.09
C LYS A 685 -0.12 6.91 -15.89
N TYR A 686 -1.02 7.87 -15.78
CA TYR A 686 -2.46 7.65 -15.61
C TYR A 686 -2.87 6.96 -14.30
N THR A 687 -1.98 6.84 -13.32
CA THR A 687 -2.31 6.45 -11.94
C THR A 687 -2.89 7.65 -11.18
N THR A 688 -3.97 7.50 -10.40
CA THR A 688 -4.51 8.62 -9.58
C THR A 688 -3.57 9.09 -8.48
N SER A 689 -2.37 8.54 -8.34
CA SER A 689 -1.36 8.84 -7.31
C SER A 689 -0.83 10.28 -7.33
N VAL A 690 -1.03 11.03 -8.42
CA VAL A 690 -0.52 12.40 -8.58
C VAL A 690 -1.02 13.36 -7.49
N GLY A 691 -0.09 14.08 -6.87
CA GLY A 691 -0.35 15.05 -5.80
C GLY A 691 0.79 15.14 -4.81
N VAL A 692 0.86 16.27 -4.09
CA VAL A 692 1.81 16.49 -2.99
C VAL A 692 1.05 16.36 -1.67
N ALA A 693 1.62 15.62 -0.71
CA ALA A 693 1.08 15.53 0.64
C ALA A 693 1.29 16.85 1.40
N GLU A 694 0.29 17.27 2.19
CA GLU A 694 0.52 18.27 3.23
C GLU A 694 1.09 17.57 4.46
N ILE A 695 2.39 17.71 4.69
CA ILE A 695 3.06 17.23 5.92
C ILE A 695 2.45 17.97 7.12
N LYS A 696 1.82 17.23 8.02
CA LYS A 696 1.24 17.74 9.26
C LYS A 696 2.17 17.40 10.44
N ALA A 697 1.97 18.06 11.58
CA ALA A 697 2.63 17.67 12.80
C ALA A 697 2.17 16.27 13.24
N THR A 698 3.11 15.38 13.53
CA THR A 698 2.81 14.01 13.97
C THR A 698 2.19 14.03 15.38
N PRO A 699 1.02 13.38 15.62
CA PRO A 699 0.39 13.39 16.93
C PRO A 699 1.13 12.56 17.99
N ASP A 700 1.11 12.99 19.25
CA ASP A 700 1.48 12.13 20.37
C ASP A 700 0.45 10.99 20.51
N ALA A 701 0.89 9.73 20.48
CA ALA A 701 0.05 8.53 20.65
C ALA A 701 -0.45 8.33 22.10
N THR A 702 -0.99 9.37 22.75
CA THR A 702 -1.25 9.41 24.20
C THR A 702 -2.23 8.38 24.72
N TRP A 703 -3.12 7.87 23.85
CA TRP A 703 -4.09 6.79 24.10
C TRP A 703 -3.42 5.41 24.25
N ALA A 704 -2.26 5.21 23.62
CA ALA A 704 -1.58 3.92 23.54
C ALA A 704 -0.78 3.60 24.82
N THR A 705 -0.58 2.31 25.13
CA THR A 705 0.09 1.89 26.37
C THR A 705 1.60 2.14 26.30
N LYS A 706 2.20 2.64 27.40
CA LYS A 706 3.66 2.85 27.46
C LYS A 706 4.43 1.54 27.36
N LEU A 707 5.52 1.52 26.59
CA LEU A 707 6.37 0.34 26.36
C LEU A 707 6.91 -0.27 27.67
N SER A 708 7.16 0.55 28.69
CA SER A 708 7.59 0.13 30.03
C SER A 708 6.51 -0.59 30.86
N GLU A 709 5.24 -0.45 30.47
CA GLU A 709 4.05 -0.94 31.17
C GLU A 709 3.34 -2.05 30.39
N TYR A 710 3.48 -2.05 29.06
CA TYR A 710 2.83 -2.96 28.12
C TYR A 710 3.18 -4.45 28.37
N VAL A 711 2.18 -5.31 28.23
CA VAL A 711 2.31 -6.77 28.35
C VAL A 711 1.90 -7.40 27.02
N PRO A 712 2.82 -7.97 26.25
CA PRO A 712 2.46 -8.64 25.01
C PRO A 712 1.53 -9.82 25.26
N ALA A 713 0.52 -9.95 24.40
CA ALA A 713 -0.49 -10.99 24.44
C ALA A 713 -0.49 -11.77 23.11
N ALA A 714 -1.20 -12.89 23.09
CA ALA A 714 -1.58 -13.54 21.84
C ALA A 714 -2.49 -12.59 21.02
N PRO A 715 -2.53 -12.71 19.68
CA PRO A 715 -3.47 -11.96 18.85
C PRO A 715 -4.92 -12.20 19.30
N GLU A 716 -5.74 -11.14 19.35
CA GLU A 716 -7.16 -11.29 19.68
C GLU A 716 -7.92 -11.88 18.50
N VAL A 717 -8.56 -13.03 18.71
CA VAL A 717 -9.47 -13.68 17.75
C VAL A 717 -10.92 -13.47 18.21
N PRO A 718 -11.91 -13.37 17.29
CA PRO A 718 -13.31 -13.14 17.66
C PRO A 718 -13.80 -14.16 18.70
N PRO A 719 -14.50 -13.75 19.77
CA PRO A 719 -14.80 -14.58 20.95
C PRO A 719 -15.63 -15.84 20.65
N THR A 720 -15.71 -16.75 21.61
CA THR A 720 -16.58 -17.94 21.49
C THR A 720 -18.06 -17.55 21.45
N GLY A 721 -18.85 -18.23 20.62
CA GLY A 721 -20.23 -17.86 20.32
C GLY A 721 -20.67 -18.33 18.94
N THR A 722 -21.84 -17.87 18.48
CA THR A 722 -22.40 -18.19 17.16
C THR A 722 -22.49 -16.92 16.32
N TYR A 723 -21.88 -16.96 15.14
CA TYR A 723 -21.82 -15.88 14.15
C TYR A 723 -22.71 -16.24 12.96
N ALA A 724 -23.54 -15.30 12.51
CA ALA A 724 -24.33 -15.47 11.29
C ALA A 724 -23.47 -15.25 10.04
N GLY A 725 -23.72 -15.99 8.95
CA GLY A 725 -23.18 -15.65 7.64
C GLY A 725 -23.92 -14.46 7.00
N LYS A 726 -23.27 -13.77 6.06
CA LYS A 726 -23.75 -12.53 5.42
C LYS A 726 -25.14 -12.67 4.82
N ASN A 727 -25.43 -13.85 4.26
CA ASN A 727 -26.70 -14.19 3.61
C ASN A 727 -27.40 -15.43 4.20
N GLY A 728 -26.89 -16.02 5.30
CA GLY A 728 -27.47 -17.22 5.91
C GLY A 728 -26.49 -18.07 6.71
N GLY A 729 -27.03 -19.08 7.40
CA GLY A 729 -26.28 -20.07 8.18
C GLY A 729 -25.49 -19.50 9.34
N THR A 730 -24.65 -20.35 9.95
CA THR A 730 -23.89 -20.02 11.17
C THR A 730 -22.52 -20.67 11.24
N ALA A 731 -21.54 -19.91 11.74
CA ALA A 731 -20.28 -20.42 12.28
C ALA A 731 -20.38 -20.41 13.81
N THR A 732 -20.22 -21.56 14.48
CA THR A 732 -20.21 -21.65 15.94
C THR A 732 -18.79 -21.93 16.42
N VAL A 733 -18.22 -20.99 17.17
CA VAL A 733 -16.87 -21.02 17.73
C VAL A 733 -16.93 -21.45 19.19
N SER A 734 -16.19 -22.50 19.53
CA SER A 734 -16.08 -23.07 20.87
C SER A 734 -14.62 -23.22 21.29
N GLU A 735 -14.38 -23.27 22.59
CA GLU A 735 -13.03 -23.42 23.14
C GLU A 735 -13.04 -24.33 24.37
N THR A 736 -12.00 -25.15 24.49
CA THR A 736 -11.71 -25.98 25.66
C THR A 736 -10.22 -25.92 25.96
N SER A 737 -9.82 -26.31 27.16
CA SER A 737 -8.40 -26.41 27.52
C SER A 737 -8.14 -27.69 28.29
N TYR A 738 -6.96 -28.26 28.08
CA TYR A 738 -6.48 -29.45 28.78
C TYR A 738 -5.01 -29.30 29.15
N VAL A 739 -4.49 -30.20 29.99
CA VAL A 739 -3.09 -30.16 30.44
C VAL A 739 -2.36 -31.38 29.91
N VAL A 740 -1.35 -31.15 29.08
CA VAL A 740 -0.37 -32.16 28.68
C VAL A 740 0.61 -32.38 29.83
N ASP A 741 0.92 -33.64 30.11
CA ASP A 741 1.78 -34.08 31.22
C ASP A 741 1.36 -33.52 32.61
N PRO A 742 0.12 -33.73 33.06
CA PRO A 742 -0.44 -33.08 34.25
C PRO A 742 0.18 -33.54 35.58
N ASN A 743 0.97 -34.61 35.58
CA ASN A 743 1.65 -35.17 36.76
C ASN A 743 3.18 -35.17 36.65
N GLY A 744 3.73 -34.80 35.48
CA GLY A 744 5.17 -34.72 35.28
C GLY A 744 5.76 -33.37 35.71
N PRO A 745 7.05 -33.14 35.45
CA PRO A 745 7.77 -31.96 35.95
C PRO A 745 7.39 -30.66 35.23
N ARG A 746 6.65 -30.71 34.12
CA ARG A 746 6.32 -29.56 33.27
C ARG A 746 4.91 -29.68 32.66
N PRO A 747 3.84 -29.60 33.47
CA PRO A 747 2.48 -29.56 32.96
C PRO A 747 2.29 -28.36 32.02
N ARG A 748 1.78 -28.59 30.82
CA ARG A 748 1.53 -27.53 29.81
C ARG A 748 0.05 -27.44 29.49
N THR A 749 -0.53 -26.26 29.69
CA THR A 749 -1.90 -25.97 29.24
C THR A 749 -1.91 -25.83 27.73
N HIS A 750 -2.75 -26.64 27.10
CA HIS A 750 -3.12 -26.57 25.69
C HIS A 750 -4.55 -26.03 25.57
N THR A 751 -4.79 -25.21 24.55
CA THR A 751 -6.12 -24.69 24.23
C THR A 751 -6.55 -25.23 22.87
N VAL A 752 -7.69 -25.93 22.86
CA VAL A 752 -8.34 -26.45 21.65
C VAL A 752 -9.53 -25.55 21.34
N ARG A 753 -9.46 -24.87 20.19
CA ARG A 753 -10.47 -23.95 19.69
C ARG A 753 -11.04 -24.50 18.38
N THR A 754 -12.36 -24.57 18.27
CA THR A 754 -13.06 -25.27 17.18
C THR A 754 -14.19 -24.42 16.62
N VAL A 755 -14.24 -24.31 15.29
CA VAL A 755 -15.36 -23.73 14.54
C VAL A 755 -16.18 -24.85 13.89
N THR A 756 -17.50 -24.74 13.96
CA THR A 756 -18.42 -25.59 13.19
C THR A 756 -19.27 -24.71 12.29
N TYR A 757 -19.21 -24.96 10.99
CA TYR A 757 -20.01 -24.28 9.97
C TYR A 757 -21.25 -25.10 9.64
N VAL A 758 -22.41 -24.43 9.62
CA VAL A 758 -23.69 -24.98 9.19
C VAL A 758 -24.34 -23.99 8.24
N ASP A 759 -24.34 -24.32 6.95
CA ASP A 759 -24.81 -23.51 5.82
C ASP A 759 -24.30 -22.05 5.81
N TYR A 760 -23.11 -21.80 6.40
CA TYR A 760 -22.61 -20.45 6.65
C TYR A 760 -22.27 -19.76 5.32
N VAL A 761 -23.03 -18.72 4.97
CA VAL A 761 -22.83 -18.02 3.70
C VAL A 761 -21.82 -16.88 3.89
N ASN A 762 -20.64 -17.00 3.28
CA ASN A 762 -19.64 -15.94 3.24
C ASN A 762 -20.03 -14.83 2.23
N GLU A 763 -19.14 -13.85 2.04
CA GLU A 763 -19.43 -12.72 1.17
C GLU A 763 -19.37 -12.98 -0.33
N ALA A 764 -18.61 -13.99 -0.76
CA ALA A 764 -18.58 -14.47 -2.15
C ALA A 764 -19.79 -15.39 -2.47
N GLY A 765 -20.70 -15.62 -1.52
CA GLY A 765 -21.83 -16.53 -1.70
C GLY A 765 -21.44 -18.02 -1.60
N MET A 766 -20.24 -18.32 -1.08
CA MET A 766 -19.85 -19.67 -0.70
C MET A 766 -20.61 -20.06 0.57
N ILE A 767 -21.16 -21.27 0.58
CA ILE A 767 -21.89 -21.89 1.68
C ILE A 767 -20.96 -22.93 2.31
N LEU A 768 -20.46 -22.64 3.51
CA LEU A 768 -19.53 -23.48 4.23
C LEU A 768 -20.28 -24.45 5.17
N ASN A 769 -19.91 -25.72 5.13
CA ASN A 769 -20.37 -26.77 6.04
C ASN A 769 -19.17 -27.59 6.54
N GLY A 770 -19.19 -28.06 7.79
CA GLY A 770 -18.10 -28.85 8.36
C GLY A 770 -17.39 -28.17 9.52
N THR A 771 -16.09 -28.42 9.70
CA THR A 771 -15.32 -27.96 10.88
C THR A 771 -13.88 -27.59 10.59
N GLU A 772 -13.34 -26.67 11.38
CA GLU A 772 -11.89 -26.44 11.52
C GLU A 772 -11.53 -26.23 12.99
N TRP A 773 -10.31 -26.55 13.39
CA TRP A 773 -9.84 -26.36 14.76
C TRP A 773 -8.33 -26.20 14.89
N THR A 774 -7.91 -25.56 15.97
CA THR A 774 -6.51 -25.47 16.41
C THR A 774 -6.33 -26.02 17.81
N ASP A 775 -5.36 -26.91 18.01
CA ASP A 775 -4.78 -27.23 19.32
C ASP A 775 -3.46 -26.46 19.46
N THR A 776 -3.37 -25.59 20.46
CA THR A 776 -2.29 -24.62 20.61
C THR A 776 -1.58 -24.72 21.95
N THR A 777 -0.26 -24.62 21.95
CA THR A 777 0.51 -24.44 23.19
C THR A 777 0.17 -23.10 23.83
N GLY A 778 0.40 -22.98 25.15
CA GLY A 778 0.23 -21.74 25.89
C GLY A 778 1.10 -20.55 25.44
N SER A 779 2.03 -20.75 24.50
CA SER A 779 2.90 -19.78 23.83
C SER A 779 2.52 -19.51 22.36
N GLN A 780 1.62 -20.32 21.78
CA GLN A 780 1.31 -20.39 20.34
C GLN A 780 2.52 -20.64 19.42
N ASN A 781 3.65 -21.16 19.96
CA ASN A 781 4.81 -21.52 19.14
C ASN A 781 4.62 -22.86 18.39
N LEU A 782 3.75 -23.73 18.89
CA LEU A 782 3.34 -24.96 18.22
C LEU A 782 1.81 -25.03 18.19
N ILE A 783 1.28 -25.19 16.99
CA ILE A 783 -0.15 -25.21 16.67
C ILE A 783 -0.39 -26.45 15.81
N ARG A 784 -1.31 -27.33 16.19
CA ARG A 784 -1.91 -28.28 15.25
C ARG A 784 -3.16 -27.65 14.66
N TYR A 785 -3.19 -27.43 13.35
CA TYR A 785 -4.36 -26.95 12.63
C TYR A 785 -4.98 -28.09 11.82
N VAL A 786 -6.29 -28.24 11.91
CA VAL A 786 -7.06 -29.26 11.20
C VAL A 786 -8.30 -28.63 10.57
N ALA A 787 -8.59 -28.99 9.32
CA ALA A 787 -9.78 -28.55 8.59
C ALA A 787 -10.42 -29.71 7.82
N ASP A 788 -11.75 -29.70 7.80
CA ASP A 788 -12.64 -30.54 7.00
C ASP A 788 -13.91 -29.73 6.71
N ILE A 789 -13.85 -28.88 5.67
CA ILE A 789 -14.90 -27.95 5.27
C ILE A 789 -15.32 -28.28 3.83
N GLU A 790 -16.62 -28.52 3.62
CA GLU A 790 -17.28 -28.58 2.31
C GLU A 790 -17.75 -27.18 1.89
N VAL A 791 -17.57 -26.86 0.60
CA VAL A 791 -17.93 -25.58 -0.02
C VAL A 791 -18.99 -25.81 -1.09
N THR A 792 -20.11 -25.10 -1.01
CA THR A 792 -21.20 -25.13 -2.01
C THR A 792 -21.77 -23.72 -2.26
N GLY A 793 -22.82 -23.58 -3.07
CA GLY A 793 -23.47 -22.29 -3.33
C GLY A 793 -23.02 -21.64 -4.64
N ALA A 794 -22.43 -20.44 -4.56
CA ALA A 794 -21.90 -19.73 -5.73
C ALA A 794 -20.65 -20.41 -6.33
N HIS A 795 -19.88 -21.09 -5.47
CA HIS A 795 -18.70 -21.89 -5.80
C HIS A 795 -18.83 -23.28 -5.18
N THR A 796 -17.98 -24.23 -5.58
CA THR A 796 -18.02 -25.63 -5.11
C THR A 796 -16.64 -26.19 -4.81
N GLY A 797 -16.48 -26.97 -3.74
CA GLY A 797 -15.18 -27.56 -3.39
C GLY A 797 -15.00 -27.85 -1.90
N SER A 798 -13.81 -27.62 -1.37
CA SER A 798 -13.46 -27.91 0.03
C SER A 798 -12.23 -27.13 0.54
N LEU A 799 -12.06 -27.09 1.86
CA LEU A 799 -10.78 -26.80 2.53
C LEU A 799 -10.49 -27.94 3.52
N THR A 800 -9.30 -28.54 3.40
CA THR A 800 -8.87 -29.70 4.19
C THR A 800 -7.45 -29.53 4.71
N GLY A 801 -7.10 -30.23 5.79
CA GLY A 801 -5.71 -30.28 6.30
C GLY A 801 -5.61 -30.93 7.68
N ASP A 802 -4.42 -31.46 8.03
CA ASP A 802 -4.03 -31.80 9.40
C ASP A 802 -2.52 -31.61 9.52
N VAL A 803 -2.10 -30.42 9.97
CA VAL A 803 -0.70 -29.98 10.00
C VAL A 803 -0.24 -29.54 11.38
N LEU A 804 1.05 -29.71 11.66
CA LEU A 804 1.77 -29.01 12.71
C LEU A 804 2.47 -27.77 12.12
N ILE A 805 2.17 -26.62 12.72
CA ILE A 805 2.75 -25.31 12.42
C ILE A 805 3.65 -24.93 13.59
N ASN A 806 4.92 -24.64 13.31
CA ASN A 806 5.92 -24.25 14.31
C ASN A 806 6.46 -22.85 14.02
N LYS A 807 6.10 -21.88 14.87
CA LYS A 807 6.48 -20.47 14.76
C LYS A 807 8.00 -20.25 14.95
N THR A 808 8.63 -21.06 15.79
CA THR A 808 10.05 -20.94 16.15
C THR A 808 10.97 -21.47 15.05
N SER A 809 10.57 -22.54 14.34
CA SER A 809 11.33 -23.09 13.20
C SER A 809 10.78 -22.68 11.84
N ARG A 810 9.75 -21.82 11.78
CA ARG A 810 9.09 -21.34 10.56
C ARG A 810 8.76 -22.48 9.59
N SER A 811 8.08 -23.50 10.10
CA SER A 811 7.82 -24.74 9.35
C SER A 811 6.39 -25.23 9.54
N ILE A 812 5.75 -25.62 8.44
CA ILE A 812 4.48 -26.36 8.41
C ILE A 812 4.77 -27.76 7.87
N ALA A 813 4.24 -28.79 8.53
CA ALA A 813 4.34 -30.17 8.06
C ALA A 813 3.08 -30.96 8.40
N PRO A 814 2.68 -31.97 7.60
CA PRO A 814 1.59 -32.88 7.95
C PRO A 814 1.79 -33.52 9.32
N THR A 815 0.72 -33.61 10.11
CA THR A 815 0.80 -34.09 11.49
C THR A 815 1.28 -35.54 11.55
N PRO A 816 2.36 -35.85 12.29
CA PRO A 816 2.87 -37.21 12.39
C PRO A 816 1.85 -38.20 12.98
N SER A 817 1.91 -39.46 12.53
CA SER A 817 1.06 -40.55 13.02
C SER A 817 1.14 -40.78 14.55
N SER A 818 2.26 -40.41 15.17
CA SER A 818 2.45 -40.41 16.62
C SER A 818 1.63 -39.37 17.38
N VAL A 819 1.12 -38.33 16.70
CA VAL A 819 0.27 -37.26 17.24
C VAL A 819 -1.19 -37.44 16.83
N THR A 820 -1.46 -37.99 15.64
CA THR A 820 -2.84 -38.34 15.22
C THR A 820 -3.36 -39.62 15.90
N GLY A 821 -2.46 -40.54 16.28
CA GLY A 821 -2.82 -41.89 16.73
C GLY A 821 -3.22 -42.85 15.60
N GLY A 822 -2.97 -42.48 14.34
CA GLY A 822 -3.43 -43.21 13.16
C GLY A 822 -2.60 -42.92 11.91
N ALA A 823 -3.26 -42.47 10.83
CA ALA A 823 -2.57 -42.03 9.61
C ALA A 823 -1.75 -40.75 9.86
N VAL A 824 -0.76 -40.49 9.00
CA VAL A 824 -0.18 -39.13 8.91
C VAL A 824 -1.27 -38.18 8.41
N GLY A 825 -1.26 -36.93 8.88
CA GLY A 825 -2.15 -35.88 8.39
C GLY A 825 -1.87 -35.48 6.93
N THR A 826 -2.54 -34.43 6.47
CA THR A 826 -2.37 -33.87 5.11
C THR A 826 -1.89 -32.43 5.16
N GLN A 827 -1.27 -31.94 4.08
CA GLN A 827 -1.07 -30.51 3.88
C GLN A 827 -2.41 -29.76 3.91
N ILE A 828 -2.37 -28.44 4.08
CA ILE A 828 -3.54 -27.58 3.88
C ILE A 828 -3.80 -27.53 2.38
N THR A 829 -4.94 -28.04 1.95
CA THR A 829 -5.35 -28.12 0.54
C THR A 829 -6.78 -27.61 0.41
N SER A 830 -7.00 -26.67 -0.49
CA SER A 830 -8.35 -26.27 -0.91
C SER A 830 -8.61 -26.64 -2.36
N VAL A 831 -9.84 -27.08 -2.61
CA VAL A 831 -10.40 -27.27 -3.95
C VAL A 831 -11.48 -26.21 -4.15
N LEU A 832 -11.50 -25.54 -5.30
CA LEU A 832 -12.55 -24.56 -5.63
C LEU A 832 -12.82 -24.58 -7.14
N ASP A 833 -14.06 -24.89 -7.52
CA ASP A 833 -14.59 -25.02 -8.88
C ASP A 833 -13.77 -25.94 -9.83
N GLY A 834 -13.02 -26.87 -9.23
CA GLY A 834 -12.16 -27.84 -9.92
C GLY A 834 -10.66 -27.50 -9.87
N ASP A 835 -10.30 -26.28 -9.49
CA ASP A 835 -8.92 -25.88 -9.23
C ASP A 835 -8.45 -26.33 -7.83
N VAL A 836 -7.20 -26.79 -7.72
CA VAL A 836 -6.65 -27.47 -6.54
C VAL A 836 -5.34 -26.82 -6.12
N LEU A 837 -5.33 -26.21 -4.93
CA LEU A 837 -4.18 -25.47 -4.41
C LEU A 837 -3.71 -26.05 -3.07
N VAL A 838 -2.39 -26.21 -2.91
CA VAL A 838 -1.75 -26.82 -1.74
C VAL A 838 -0.81 -25.82 -1.08
N LEU A 839 -0.93 -25.64 0.23
CA LEU A 839 -0.06 -24.74 0.99
C LEU A 839 1.35 -25.33 1.11
N LEU A 840 2.33 -24.53 0.69
CA LEU A 840 3.74 -24.91 0.56
C LEU A 840 3.96 -26.11 -0.38
N ASP A 841 3.31 -26.10 -1.54
CA ASP A 841 3.59 -27.02 -2.64
C ASP A 841 5.04 -26.86 -3.14
N PRO A 842 5.90 -27.89 -3.08
CA PRO A 842 7.28 -27.79 -3.54
C PRO A 842 7.41 -27.51 -5.04
N GLU A 843 6.46 -27.95 -5.88
CA GLU A 843 6.52 -27.74 -7.32
C GLU A 843 6.27 -26.25 -7.63
N ARG A 844 5.17 -25.69 -7.11
CA ARG A 844 4.87 -24.24 -7.24
C ARG A 844 5.93 -23.34 -6.59
N ILE A 845 6.56 -23.76 -5.49
CA ILE A 845 7.65 -22.98 -4.85
C ILE A 845 8.88 -22.87 -5.75
N GLU A 846 9.26 -23.93 -6.46
CA GLU A 846 10.44 -23.91 -7.33
C GLU A 846 10.09 -23.31 -8.70
N ASP A 847 8.90 -23.53 -9.25
CA ASP A 847 8.40 -22.84 -10.45
C ASP A 847 8.38 -21.32 -10.25
N ALA A 848 7.82 -20.85 -9.13
CA ALA A 848 7.79 -19.42 -8.79
C ALA A 848 9.19 -18.79 -8.66
N LYS A 849 10.23 -19.58 -8.37
CA LYS A 849 11.64 -19.15 -8.31
C LYS A 849 12.40 -19.35 -9.62
N ALA A 850 11.85 -20.12 -10.55
CA ALA A 850 12.41 -20.37 -11.87
C ALA A 850 11.94 -19.32 -12.90
N GLY A 851 10.73 -18.78 -12.75
CA GLY A 851 10.21 -17.66 -13.55
C GLY A 851 10.67 -16.28 -13.04
N VAL A 852 11.99 -16.08 -12.93
CA VAL A 852 12.65 -14.91 -12.28
C VAL A 852 13.87 -14.41 -13.05
#